data_AF-W9HKK8-F1
#
_entry.id   AF-W9HKK8-F1
#
_cell.length_a   1.000
_cell.length_b   1.000
_cell.length_c   1.000
_cell.angle_alpha   90.00
_cell.angle_beta   90.00
_cell.angle_gamma   90.00
#
_symmetry.space_group_name_H-M   'P 1'
#
loop_
_entity.id
_entity.type
_entity.pdbx_description
1 polymer ?
#
loop_
_entity_poly.entity_id
_entity_poly.type
_entity_poly.pdbx_seq_one_letter_code
_entity_poly.pdbx_strand_id
1 'polypeptide(L)'
;MSPSNQESSKEGITGIDYPVKRYITGHDLNTGESIYTDAPELCTAEVPGFGIASRSYATLKLPTELADNQDLKAHLSHDSLTSYTRSTEFLVPSSGLNIQTGQVELGGANVINLDIDPGAVGHMHRTVSLDISTCVMGEVYHELDSGQKVLLKAGDHIVQRATMHRWINASKKHRARRPGLVREEGFFALHELMKRSYWSRLWVIQEVVMGASFTFLRCDDEILNWECFCNGISVLYRGHNWSLKDLLLEREYKRRNLRFSGWHITSLHLVHQALRELISYEGEGIGTRLGFRRLLQVASSGQCRDVRDTVFGLLGLMDPEIAREVGHDYSLSPPILLYGWRIHGGEKVHLHGQQTGPGKEECHHGDLVQLSLAQLAKQGPRPFHQNRRQCIMPTTALLLSTGFFEDWRYLQCDGFVLDAVGGLGAPERYSFEWDSDSIIPYPSWRSAYRNREETSNALMRALLGLRHTDHGGTQLHNLALSCLPSTFLTAFPQFVERKWSWLANQQGYYYKWEGWREAHDDFMLGEHPLGSFFTDSIPADAHESTYVDVYCNVREMVMERRFMLTKRGYLGWAPDNSLDEREENHTQIGDLVAILFGCSTPLILRPRGEGFVVVGEAYVEGFMNGESLCLIESGECEVQSFLLC
;
A
#
# COMPACT_ATOMS: atom_id res chain seq x y z
N MET A 1 -22.65 48.86 62.08
CA MET A 1 -23.30 48.82 60.75
C MET A 1 -22.21 49.04 59.72
N SER A 2 -21.73 47.95 59.11
CA SER A 2 -20.70 48.00 58.08
C SER A 2 -21.32 47.47 56.79
N PRO A 3 -21.38 48.25 55.69
CA PRO A 3 -21.73 47.69 54.40
C PRO A 3 -20.46 47.12 53.76
N SER A 4 -20.57 45.84 53.41
CA SER A 4 -19.61 45.02 52.69
C SER A 4 -19.32 45.56 51.29
N ASN A 5 -18.04 45.75 50.98
CA ASN A 5 -17.53 45.80 49.61
C ASN A 5 -17.76 44.43 48.94
N GLN A 6 -18.62 44.38 47.93
CA GLN A 6 -18.53 43.40 46.87
C GLN A 6 -17.95 44.10 45.64
N GLU A 7 -16.65 43.92 45.41
CA GLU A 7 -16.05 44.14 44.11
C GLU A 7 -16.71 43.17 43.11
N SER A 8 -17.56 43.69 42.24
CA SER A 8 -17.93 42.98 41.02
C SER A 8 -16.80 43.17 40.00
N SER A 9 -15.94 42.18 39.87
CA SER A 9 -14.95 42.08 38.80
C SER A 9 -15.67 41.95 37.45
N LYS A 10 -15.88 43.06 36.75
CA LYS A 10 -16.09 43.05 35.30
C LYS A 10 -14.76 42.72 34.63
N GLU A 11 -14.40 41.43 34.60
CA GLU A 11 -13.37 40.94 33.67
C GLU A 11 -13.95 41.04 32.25
N GLY A 12 -13.40 41.93 31.44
CA GLY A 12 -13.84 42.19 30.06
C GLY A 12 -13.67 40.98 29.16
N ILE A 13 -14.59 40.82 28.21
CA ILE A 13 -14.50 39.87 27.10
C ILE A 13 -13.25 40.24 26.29
N THR A 14 -12.21 39.41 26.32
CA THR A 14 -11.01 39.60 25.51
C THR A 14 -11.35 39.28 24.06
N GLY A 15 -11.34 40.29 23.19
CA GLY A 15 -11.50 40.12 21.74
C GLY A 15 -10.35 39.30 21.13
N ILE A 16 -10.55 38.83 19.90
CA ILE A 16 -9.49 38.18 19.14
C ILE A 16 -8.61 39.28 18.53
N ASP A 17 -7.41 39.48 19.07
CA ASP A 17 -6.44 40.52 18.62
C ASP A 17 -5.76 40.23 17.27
N TYR A 18 -6.14 39.14 16.58
CA TYR A 18 -5.55 38.75 15.30
C TYR A 18 -6.60 38.80 14.17
N PRO A 19 -6.64 39.86 13.34
CA PRO A 19 -7.49 39.87 12.16
C PRO A 19 -7.05 38.77 11.18
N VAL A 20 -8.01 38.04 10.61
CA VAL A 20 -7.71 37.01 9.59
C VAL A 20 -7.23 37.73 8.32
N LYS A 21 -6.04 37.36 7.84
CA LYS A 21 -5.54 37.82 6.54
C LYS A 21 -5.86 36.79 5.48
N ARG A 22 -6.35 37.27 4.34
CA ARG A 22 -6.62 36.47 3.14
C ARG A 22 -5.63 36.88 2.05
N TYR A 23 -4.95 35.90 1.49
CA TYR A 23 -4.09 36.07 0.32
C TYR A 23 -4.68 35.24 -0.82
N ILE A 24 -4.87 35.84 -1.99
CA ILE A 24 -5.41 35.18 -3.17
C ILE A 24 -4.31 35.17 -4.23
N THR A 25 -4.12 34.03 -4.89
CA THR A 25 -3.13 33.86 -5.95
C THR A 25 -3.82 33.80 -7.31
N GLY A 26 -3.15 34.27 -8.34
CA GLY A 26 -3.58 34.17 -9.73
C GLY A 26 -2.37 34.08 -10.66
N HIS A 27 -2.59 34.33 -11.95
CA HIS A 27 -1.52 34.46 -12.93
C HIS A 27 -1.51 35.87 -13.51
N ASP A 28 -0.31 36.42 -13.70
CA ASP A 28 -0.13 37.62 -14.50
C ASP A 28 -0.48 37.30 -15.96
N LEU A 29 -1.41 38.05 -16.54
CA LEU A 29 -1.97 37.72 -17.87
C LEU A 29 -0.99 37.97 -19.02
N ASN A 30 0.09 38.73 -18.80
CA ASN A 30 1.07 39.06 -19.83
C ASN A 30 2.25 38.08 -19.82
N THR A 31 2.66 37.63 -18.63
CA THR A 31 3.84 36.80 -18.42
C THR A 31 3.51 35.34 -18.12
N GLY A 32 2.30 35.05 -17.65
CA GLY A 32 1.90 33.73 -17.17
C GLY A 32 2.49 33.34 -15.82
N GLU A 33 3.22 34.23 -15.15
CA GLU A 33 3.82 33.96 -13.84
C GLU A 33 2.75 33.92 -12.73
N SER A 34 2.95 33.09 -11.71
CA SER A 34 2.09 33.06 -10.53
C SER A 34 2.32 34.29 -9.65
N ILE A 35 1.25 35.01 -9.33
CA ILE A 35 1.30 36.26 -8.55
C ILE A 35 0.27 36.25 -7.41
N TYR A 36 0.46 37.11 -6.42
CA TYR A 36 -0.61 37.47 -5.50
C TYR A 36 -1.52 38.51 -6.16
N THR A 37 -2.83 38.30 -6.07
CA THR A 37 -3.83 39.28 -6.51
C THR A 37 -4.20 40.21 -5.37
N ASP A 38 -4.82 41.35 -5.72
CA ASP A 38 -5.45 42.19 -4.72
C ASP A 38 -6.59 41.43 -4.04
N ALA A 39 -6.48 41.23 -2.73
CA ALA A 39 -7.49 40.59 -1.90
C ALA A 39 -8.11 41.66 -0.98
N PRO A 40 -9.41 41.97 -1.12
CA PRO A 40 -10.05 42.94 -0.24
C PRO A 40 -10.08 42.42 1.20
N GLU A 41 -10.21 43.33 2.15
CA GLU A 41 -10.42 42.96 3.56
C GLU A 41 -11.66 42.08 3.71
N LEU A 42 -11.66 41.23 4.74
CA LEU A 42 -12.78 40.34 5.01
C LEU A 42 -13.98 41.16 5.48
N CYS A 43 -15.07 41.09 4.73
CA CYS A 43 -16.36 41.60 5.20
C CYS A 43 -16.85 40.71 6.34
N THR A 44 -17.09 41.29 7.51
CA THR A 44 -17.61 40.57 8.67
C THR A 44 -19.08 40.88 8.87
N ALA A 45 -19.87 39.88 9.27
CA ALA A 45 -21.28 40.04 9.58
C ALA A 45 -21.59 39.30 10.88
N GLU A 46 -22.43 39.93 11.71
CA GLU A 46 -22.90 39.34 12.95
C GLU A 46 -23.88 38.19 12.65
N VAL A 47 -23.72 37.09 13.36
CA VAL A 47 -24.67 35.97 13.40
C VAL A 47 -25.40 36.09 14.74
N PRO A 48 -26.67 36.57 14.75
CA PRO A 48 -27.37 36.92 15.97
C PRO A 48 -27.35 35.80 17.02
N GLY A 49 -26.89 36.14 18.23
CA GLY A 49 -26.83 35.21 19.36
C GLY A 49 -25.77 34.10 19.26
N PHE A 50 -24.91 34.14 18.24
CA PHE A 50 -23.93 33.09 18.01
C PHE A 50 -22.49 33.59 17.81
N GLY A 51 -22.28 34.67 17.06
CA GLY A 51 -20.93 35.15 16.80
C GLY A 51 -20.78 36.04 15.57
N ILE A 52 -19.62 35.99 14.92
CA ILE A 52 -19.33 36.73 13.68
C ILE A 52 -18.88 35.75 12.60
N ALA A 53 -19.38 35.94 11.37
CA ALA A 53 -18.96 35.18 10.20
C ALA A 53 -18.29 36.09 9.16
N SER A 54 -17.32 35.55 8.43
CA SER A 54 -16.77 36.16 7.22
C SER A 54 -16.48 35.11 6.16
N ARG A 55 -16.79 35.41 4.90
CA ARG A 55 -16.45 34.53 3.77
C ARG A 55 -15.02 34.78 3.35
N SER A 56 -14.20 33.73 3.38
CA SER A 56 -12.84 33.75 2.84
C SER A 56 -12.87 33.57 1.32
N TYR A 57 -13.51 32.52 0.81
CA TYR A 57 -13.63 32.32 -0.64
C TYR A 57 -14.82 31.41 -0.95
N ALA A 58 -15.39 31.51 -2.15
CA ALA A 58 -16.43 30.59 -2.59
C ALA A 58 -16.47 30.42 -4.10
N THR A 59 -16.94 29.26 -4.54
CA THR A 59 -17.11 28.90 -5.94
C THR A 59 -18.50 28.29 -6.13
N LEU A 60 -19.05 28.37 -7.34
CA LEU A 60 -20.40 27.83 -7.64
C LEU A 60 -20.38 26.38 -8.12
N LYS A 61 -19.24 25.92 -8.65
CA LYS A 61 -19.09 24.58 -9.24
C LYS A 61 -17.75 23.93 -8.90
N LEU A 62 -17.78 22.60 -8.88
CA LEU A 62 -16.60 21.75 -8.81
C LEU A 62 -16.53 20.83 -10.07
N PRO A 63 -15.39 20.76 -10.78
CA PRO A 63 -14.18 21.58 -10.58
C PRO A 63 -14.44 23.07 -10.88
N THR A 64 -13.73 23.95 -10.17
CA THR A 64 -13.86 25.40 -10.35
C THR A 64 -13.13 25.88 -11.60
N GLU A 65 -13.74 26.81 -12.34
CA GLU A 65 -13.10 27.46 -13.50
C GLU A 65 -12.21 28.62 -13.06
N LEU A 66 -10.90 28.37 -13.08
CA LEU A 66 -9.86 29.33 -12.71
C LEU A 66 -9.31 30.11 -13.90
N ALA A 67 -9.61 29.66 -15.13
CA ALA A 67 -9.18 30.33 -16.35
C ALA A 67 -9.70 31.77 -16.40
N ASP A 68 -8.85 32.69 -16.86
CA ASP A 68 -9.14 34.13 -16.95
C ASP A 68 -9.65 34.77 -15.65
N ASN A 69 -9.31 34.18 -14.49
CA ASN A 69 -9.75 34.62 -13.18
C ASN A 69 -11.29 34.70 -13.07
N GLN A 70 -12.04 33.81 -13.73
CA GLN A 70 -13.51 33.86 -13.73
C GLN A 70 -14.10 33.72 -12.33
N ASP A 71 -13.61 32.76 -11.54
CA ASP A 71 -14.00 32.57 -10.15
C ASP A 71 -13.63 33.78 -9.28
N LEU A 72 -12.45 34.37 -9.49
CA LEU A 72 -11.99 35.54 -8.76
C LEU A 72 -12.82 36.78 -9.11
N LYS A 73 -13.14 37.00 -10.38
CA LYS A 73 -14.06 38.07 -10.82
C LYS A 73 -15.43 37.91 -10.16
N ALA A 74 -15.94 36.68 -10.08
CA ALA A 74 -17.18 36.39 -9.37
C ALA A 74 -17.06 36.60 -7.86
N HIS A 75 -15.93 36.25 -7.24
CA HIS A 75 -15.68 36.49 -5.82
C HIS A 75 -15.58 37.98 -5.47
N LEU A 76 -14.96 38.79 -6.33
CA LEU A 76 -14.76 40.23 -6.12
C LEU A 76 -15.99 41.08 -6.52
N SER A 77 -16.91 40.53 -7.32
CA SER A 77 -18.16 41.18 -7.68
C SER A 77 -19.08 41.34 -6.46
N HIS A 78 -19.84 42.44 -6.38
CA HIS A 78 -20.84 42.65 -5.33
C HIS A 78 -22.14 41.89 -5.61
N ASP A 79 -22.46 41.65 -6.89
CA ASP A 79 -23.74 41.07 -7.30
C ASP A 79 -23.72 39.53 -7.36
N SER A 80 -22.52 38.93 -7.36
CA SER A 80 -22.34 37.49 -7.42
C SER A 80 -22.76 36.76 -6.14
N LEU A 81 -23.29 35.55 -6.29
CA LEU A 81 -23.57 34.63 -5.18
C LEU A 81 -22.31 34.23 -4.39
N THR A 82 -21.13 34.21 -5.03
CA THR A 82 -19.84 33.87 -4.39
C THR A 82 -19.08 35.07 -3.84
N SER A 83 -19.73 36.25 -3.85
CA SER A 83 -19.13 37.50 -3.41
C SER A 83 -18.55 37.41 -1.99
N TYR A 84 -17.36 37.97 -1.80
CA TYR A 84 -16.76 38.12 -0.48
C TYR A 84 -17.59 38.98 0.49
N THR A 85 -18.49 39.82 -0.03
CA THR A 85 -19.36 40.69 0.77
C THR A 85 -20.57 39.96 1.37
N ARG A 86 -20.93 38.78 0.84
CA ARG A 86 -22.06 37.96 1.30
C ARG A 86 -21.65 37.03 2.45
N SER A 87 -21.35 37.63 3.61
CA SER A 87 -20.67 36.96 4.73
C SER A 87 -21.51 35.97 5.54
N THR A 88 -22.84 36.07 5.49
CA THR A 88 -23.79 35.17 6.20
C THR A 88 -24.56 34.23 5.27
N GLU A 89 -24.47 34.42 3.94
CA GLU A 89 -25.14 33.54 2.98
C GLU A 89 -24.33 32.26 2.78
N PHE A 90 -24.63 31.23 3.57
CA PHE A 90 -24.03 29.91 3.40
C PHE A 90 -24.49 29.32 2.06
N LEU A 91 -23.63 29.39 1.04
CA LEU A 91 -23.87 28.66 -0.21
C LEU A 91 -23.83 27.18 0.11
N VAL A 92 -25.00 26.54 0.07
CA VAL A 92 -25.10 25.09 0.01
C VAL A 92 -24.83 24.72 -1.44
N PRO A 93 -23.75 24.02 -1.74
CA PRO A 93 -23.45 23.62 -3.10
C PRO A 93 -24.47 22.57 -3.54
N SER A 94 -25.60 23.01 -4.10
CA SER A 94 -26.65 22.11 -4.58
C SER A 94 -26.25 21.57 -5.93
N SER A 95 -26.03 20.25 -6.02
CA SER A 95 -25.86 19.60 -7.30
C SER A 95 -27.20 19.51 -8.04
N GLY A 96 -27.24 19.93 -9.30
CA GLY A 96 -28.45 19.97 -10.12
C GLY A 96 -28.30 19.19 -11.42
N LEU A 97 -29.38 18.61 -11.94
CA LEU A 97 -29.39 18.06 -13.30
C LEU A 97 -29.69 19.21 -14.27
N ASN A 98 -28.76 19.52 -15.15
CA ASN A 98 -29.01 20.46 -16.23
C ASN A 98 -29.89 19.76 -17.28
N ILE A 99 -31.17 20.12 -17.34
CA ILE A 99 -32.19 19.44 -18.18
C ILE A 99 -31.89 19.58 -19.68
N GLN A 100 -31.12 20.60 -20.08
CA GLN A 100 -30.77 20.83 -21.48
C GLN A 100 -29.56 20.01 -21.91
N THR A 101 -28.59 19.78 -21.02
CA THR A 101 -27.34 19.07 -21.35
C THR A 101 -27.29 17.64 -20.81
N GLY A 102 -28.21 17.26 -19.92
CA GLY A 102 -28.26 15.96 -19.25
C GLY A 102 -27.12 15.73 -18.25
N GLN A 103 -26.31 16.75 -17.95
CA GLN A 103 -25.17 16.65 -17.04
C GLN A 103 -25.54 17.03 -15.60
N VAL A 104 -24.93 16.33 -14.64
CA VAL A 104 -25.01 16.69 -13.22
C VAL A 104 -24.01 17.82 -12.97
N GLU A 105 -24.51 19.02 -12.69
CA GLU A 105 -23.70 20.13 -12.20
C GLU A 105 -23.42 19.88 -10.71
N LEU A 106 -22.16 19.69 -10.34
CA LEU A 106 -21.75 19.51 -8.94
C LEU A 106 -21.67 20.88 -8.27
N GLY A 107 -22.21 20.98 -7.06
CA GLY A 107 -22.09 22.20 -6.28
C GLY A 107 -20.63 22.59 -6.00
N GLY A 108 -20.36 23.90 -5.93
CA GLY A 108 -19.07 24.49 -5.60
C GLY A 108 -18.53 24.30 -4.17
N ALA A 109 -17.56 25.14 -3.78
CA ALA A 109 -16.94 25.12 -2.45
C ALA A 109 -17.16 26.45 -1.72
N ASN A 110 -17.13 26.42 -0.38
CA ASN A 110 -17.30 27.62 0.44
C ASN A 110 -16.39 27.57 1.66
N VAL A 111 -15.57 28.61 1.85
CA VAL A 111 -14.64 28.75 2.97
C VAL A 111 -15.10 29.93 3.83
N ILE A 112 -15.47 29.64 5.07
CA ILE A 112 -16.01 30.62 6.01
C ILE A 112 -15.21 30.59 7.30
N ASN A 113 -14.83 31.78 7.78
CA ASN A 113 -14.35 31.97 9.13
C ASN A 113 -15.54 32.24 10.04
N LEU A 114 -15.65 31.48 11.12
CA LEU A 114 -16.69 31.64 12.11
C LEU A 114 -16.05 31.86 13.49
N ASP A 115 -16.37 32.99 14.09
CA ASP A 115 -15.94 33.41 15.41
C ASP A 115 -17.12 33.27 16.38
N ILE A 116 -17.12 32.21 17.19
CA ILE A 116 -18.22 31.85 18.08
C ILE A 116 -18.06 32.58 19.41
N ASP A 117 -19.09 33.34 19.81
CA ASP A 117 -19.08 34.09 21.05
C ASP A 117 -18.93 33.19 22.29
N PRO A 118 -18.37 33.72 23.40
CA PRO A 118 -18.22 32.95 24.63
C PRO A 118 -19.55 32.35 25.10
N GLY A 119 -19.57 31.03 25.30
CA GLY A 119 -20.74 30.26 25.72
C GLY A 119 -21.87 30.16 24.70
N ALA A 120 -21.70 30.68 23.48
CA ALA A 120 -22.73 30.64 22.47
C ALA A 120 -22.99 29.21 21.96
N VAL A 121 -24.26 28.92 21.69
CA VAL A 121 -24.76 27.62 21.26
C VAL A 121 -25.41 27.76 19.90
N GLY A 122 -24.87 27.08 18.91
CA GLY A 122 -25.44 27.02 17.57
C GLY A 122 -26.67 26.14 17.50
N HIS A 123 -27.48 26.35 16.46
CA HIS A 123 -28.62 25.48 16.18
C HIS A 123 -28.18 24.10 15.71
N MET A 124 -28.93 23.08 16.12
CA MET A 124 -28.81 21.72 15.60
C MET A 124 -29.36 21.71 14.17
N HIS A 125 -28.50 21.44 13.19
CA HIS A 125 -28.86 21.50 11.77
C HIS A 125 -28.07 20.49 10.95
N ARG A 126 -28.50 20.30 9.70
CA ARG A 126 -27.81 19.47 8.70
C ARG A 126 -27.74 20.23 7.40
N THR A 127 -26.57 20.18 6.79
CA THR A 127 -26.34 20.61 5.41
C THR A 127 -25.97 19.36 4.60
N VAL A 128 -26.48 19.25 3.37
CA VAL A 128 -26.11 18.15 2.47
C VAL A 128 -24.76 18.51 1.82
N SER A 129 -23.70 18.43 2.62
CA SER A 129 -22.33 18.77 2.23
C SER A 129 -21.32 17.92 3.00
N LEU A 130 -20.08 17.90 2.52
CA LEU A 130 -18.93 17.46 3.29
C LEU A 130 -18.23 18.71 3.83
N ASP A 131 -18.25 18.91 5.15
CA ASP A 131 -17.62 20.09 5.76
C ASP A 131 -16.33 19.67 6.48
N ILE A 132 -15.24 20.40 6.24
CA ILE A 132 -14.00 20.27 7.00
C ILE A 132 -13.89 21.48 7.91
N SER A 133 -13.96 21.22 9.21
CA SER A 133 -14.14 22.23 10.26
C SER A 133 -12.96 22.21 11.22
N THR A 134 -12.00 23.14 11.10
CA THR A 134 -10.83 23.19 11.98
C THR A 134 -11.02 24.23 13.08
N CYS A 135 -10.90 23.87 14.34
CA CYS A 135 -10.80 24.84 15.43
C CYS A 135 -9.40 25.48 15.33
N VAL A 136 -9.30 26.76 15.06
CA VAL A 136 -8.02 27.48 14.97
C VAL A 136 -7.63 28.14 16.27
N MET A 137 -8.61 28.59 17.06
CA MET A 137 -8.38 29.17 18.38
C MET A 137 -9.56 28.88 19.30
N GLY A 138 -9.28 28.82 20.60
CA GLY A 138 -10.27 28.53 21.63
C GLY A 138 -10.63 27.05 21.69
N GLU A 139 -11.79 26.77 22.28
CA GLU A 139 -12.30 25.42 22.49
C GLU A 139 -13.78 25.36 22.09
N VAL A 140 -14.15 24.39 21.27
CA VAL A 140 -15.51 24.25 20.70
C VAL A 140 -16.00 22.83 20.85
N TYR A 141 -17.15 22.63 21.49
CA TYR A 141 -17.84 21.35 21.40
C TYR A 141 -18.54 21.21 20.05
N HIS A 142 -18.31 20.08 19.40
CA HIS A 142 -19.12 19.59 18.31
C HIS A 142 -20.05 18.49 18.83
N GLU A 143 -21.35 18.67 18.64
CA GLU A 143 -22.38 17.76 19.15
C GLU A 143 -23.28 17.25 18.04
N LEU A 144 -23.51 15.94 18.02
CA LEU A 144 -24.44 15.26 17.11
C LEU A 144 -25.84 15.15 17.72
N ASP A 145 -26.83 14.86 16.89
CA ASP A 145 -28.22 14.60 17.32
C ASP A 145 -28.36 13.38 18.25
N SER A 146 -27.41 12.45 18.21
CA SER A 146 -27.30 11.35 19.19
C SER A 146 -26.94 11.81 20.60
N GLY A 147 -26.56 13.08 20.78
CA GLY A 147 -26.06 13.64 22.03
C GLY A 147 -24.56 13.37 22.27
N GLN A 148 -23.91 12.60 21.41
CA GLN A 148 -22.45 12.45 21.44
C GLN A 148 -21.77 13.80 21.18
N LYS A 149 -20.76 14.12 21.98
CA LYS A 149 -19.99 15.37 21.86
C LYS A 149 -18.51 15.08 21.84
N VAL A 150 -17.78 15.90 21.08
CA VAL A 150 -16.32 15.96 21.13
C VAL A 150 -15.91 17.41 21.36
N LEU A 151 -14.95 17.62 22.26
CA LEU A 151 -14.32 18.91 22.49
C LEU A 151 -13.18 19.08 21.49
N LEU A 152 -13.24 20.13 20.68
CA LEU A 152 -12.19 20.52 19.76
C LEU A 152 -11.35 21.62 20.40
N LYS A 153 -10.05 21.41 20.44
CA LYS A 153 -9.05 22.41 20.80
C LYS A 153 -8.44 23.02 19.54
N ALA A 154 -7.70 24.11 19.69
CA ALA A 154 -6.95 24.71 18.60
C ALA A 154 -6.06 23.68 17.88
N GLY A 155 -6.23 23.53 16.57
CA GLY A 155 -5.60 22.52 15.72
C GLY A 155 -6.51 21.34 15.37
N ASP A 156 -7.50 21.02 16.20
CA ASP A 156 -8.41 19.90 15.97
C ASP A 156 -9.38 20.19 14.82
N HIS A 157 -9.84 19.13 14.15
CA HIS A 157 -10.80 19.26 13.05
C HIS A 157 -11.89 18.18 13.06
N ILE A 158 -13.03 18.52 12.49
CA ILE A 158 -14.16 17.63 12.22
C ILE A 158 -14.34 17.47 10.71
N VAL A 159 -14.51 16.22 10.29
CA VAL A 159 -14.99 15.87 8.95
C VAL A 159 -16.49 15.57 9.06
N GLN A 160 -17.32 16.56 8.73
CA GLN A 160 -18.78 16.50 8.86
C GLN A 160 -19.40 15.94 7.58
N ARG A 161 -19.90 14.71 7.64
CA ARG A 161 -20.41 13.96 6.47
C ARG A 161 -21.93 14.09 6.35
N ALA A 162 -22.43 15.31 6.15
CA ALA A 162 -23.86 15.61 6.08
C ALA A 162 -24.69 15.08 7.27
N THR A 163 -24.11 15.08 8.47
CA THR A 163 -24.75 14.64 9.72
C THR A 163 -25.36 15.83 10.48
N MET A 164 -26.45 15.59 11.21
CA MET A 164 -27.04 16.60 12.11
C MET A 164 -26.02 16.98 13.18
N HIS A 165 -25.79 18.29 13.35
CA HIS A 165 -24.83 18.78 14.31
C HIS A 165 -25.10 20.20 14.80
N ARG A 166 -24.49 20.54 15.93
CA ARG A 166 -24.34 21.91 16.42
C ARG A 166 -22.95 22.16 16.98
N TRP A 167 -22.63 23.45 17.10
CA TRP A 167 -21.38 23.96 17.63
C TRP A 167 -21.64 24.74 18.90
N ILE A 168 -20.83 24.53 19.93
CA ILE A 168 -20.95 25.23 21.22
C ILE A 168 -19.57 25.74 21.62
N ASN A 169 -19.41 27.03 21.86
CA ASN A 169 -18.16 27.52 22.44
C ASN A 169 -18.05 27.00 23.89
N ALA A 170 -17.01 26.22 24.17
CA ALA A 170 -16.80 25.59 25.46
C ALA A 170 -16.39 26.60 26.54
N SER A 171 -15.83 27.75 26.14
CA SER A 171 -15.41 28.81 27.04
C SER A 171 -16.51 29.83 27.28
N LYS A 172 -16.73 30.19 28.55
CA LYS A 172 -17.61 31.31 28.94
C LYS A 172 -16.90 32.67 28.91
N LYS A 173 -15.58 32.70 28.68
CA LYS A 173 -14.75 33.90 28.77
C LYS A 173 -14.05 34.28 27.46
N HIS A 174 -13.79 33.33 26.57
CA HIS A 174 -12.99 33.54 25.35
C HIS A 174 -13.72 33.10 24.09
N ARG A 175 -13.53 33.86 23.00
CA ARG A 175 -14.10 33.58 21.68
C ARG A 175 -13.30 32.46 21.01
N ALA A 176 -13.96 31.58 20.25
CA ALA A 176 -13.31 30.50 19.51
C ALA A 176 -13.46 30.71 17.99
N ARG A 177 -12.41 30.42 17.21
CA ARG A 177 -12.38 30.66 15.75
C ARG A 177 -12.24 29.35 14.97
N ARG A 178 -13.01 29.21 13.88
CA ARG A 178 -12.95 28.07 12.95
C ARG A 178 -12.77 28.48 11.48
N PRO A 179 -11.62 28.20 10.84
CA PRO A 179 -11.47 28.02 9.39
C PRO A 179 -11.28 26.52 9.05
N GLY A 180 -11.25 26.14 7.77
CA GLY A 180 -10.96 24.76 7.35
C GLY A 180 -9.74 24.71 6.43
N LEU A 181 -8.68 23.98 6.82
CA LEU A 181 -7.70 23.32 5.94
C LEU A 181 -6.70 22.43 6.73
N VAL A 182 -6.32 21.29 6.16
CA VAL A 182 -5.24 20.40 6.61
C VAL A 182 -3.88 21.09 6.43
N ARG A 183 -3.01 21.10 7.46
CA ARG A 183 -1.66 21.68 7.37
C ARG A 183 -0.68 20.73 6.68
N GLU A 184 0.13 21.29 5.78
CA GLU A 184 1.14 20.55 5.01
C GLU A 184 2.31 20.03 5.87
N GLU A 185 2.64 20.71 6.98
CA GLU A 185 3.72 20.35 7.91
C GLU A 185 3.53 18.97 8.57
N GLY A 186 2.28 18.51 8.70
CA GLY A 186 1.96 17.23 9.35
C GLY A 186 2.46 16.01 8.58
N PHE A 187 2.56 16.09 7.25
CA PHE A 187 3.04 14.97 6.42
C PHE A 187 4.55 14.77 6.54
N PHE A 188 5.30 15.86 6.67
CA PHE A 188 6.75 15.78 6.91
C PHE A 188 7.05 15.22 8.31
N ALA A 189 6.31 15.65 9.33
CA ALA A 189 6.45 15.08 10.67
C ALA A 189 6.11 13.58 10.72
N LEU A 190 5.03 13.17 10.03
CA LEU A 190 4.66 11.76 9.91
C LEU A 190 5.76 10.97 9.18
N HIS A 191 6.30 11.51 8.08
CA HIS A 191 7.38 10.86 7.34
C HIS A 191 8.64 10.66 8.19
N GLU A 192 9.08 11.68 8.93
CA GLU A 192 10.23 11.59 9.83
C GLU A 192 9.98 10.61 10.99
N LEU A 193 8.75 10.56 11.51
CA LEU A 193 8.36 9.54 12.50
C LEU A 193 8.50 8.12 11.93
N MET A 194 8.08 7.91 10.68
CA MET A 194 8.14 6.59 10.00
C MET A 194 9.57 6.18 9.62
N LYS A 195 10.50 7.13 9.52
CA LYS A 195 11.93 6.87 9.29
C LYS A 195 12.69 6.39 10.52
N ARG A 196 12.10 6.46 11.71
CA ARG A 196 12.79 6.06 12.94
C ARG A 196 13.08 4.56 12.92
N SER A 197 14.31 4.21 13.32
CA SER A 197 14.78 2.82 13.47
C SER A 197 13.95 1.99 14.45
N TYR A 198 13.11 2.63 15.26
CA TYR A 198 12.09 1.94 16.05
C TYR A 198 11.26 0.99 15.18
N TRP A 199 10.74 1.45 14.04
CA TRP A 199 9.85 0.66 13.19
C TRP A 199 10.51 -0.50 12.46
N SER A 200 11.84 -0.49 12.34
CA SER A 200 12.57 -1.59 11.69
C SER A 200 12.90 -2.72 12.65
N ARG A 201 12.75 -2.55 13.97
CA ARG A 201 13.12 -3.56 14.96
C ARG A 201 12.02 -4.61 15.09
N LEU A 202 12.36 -5.88 14.96
CA LEU A 202 11.37 -6.96 15.08
C LEU A 202 10.65 -6.95 16.44
N TRP A 203 11.38 -6.66 17.52
CA TRP A 203 10.84 -6.66 18.87
C TRP A 203 9.69 -5.65 19.08
N VAL A 204 9.65 -4.58 18.28
CA VAL A 204 8.55 -3.60 18.30
C VAL A 204 7.22 -4.23 17.90
N ILE A 205 7.25 -5.24 17.02
CA ILE A 205 6.04 -5.98 16.63
C ILE A 205 5.42 -6.63 17.87
N GLN A 206 6.22 -7.30 18.72
CA GLN A 206 5.73 -7.86 19.97
C GLN A 206 5.25 -6.79 20.95
N GLU A 207 6.06 -5.75 21.20
CA GLU A 207 5.75 -4.70 22.18
C GLU A 207 4.41 -4.01 21.88
N VAL A 208 4.16 -3.71 20.62
CA VAL A 208 2.93 -3.03 20.19
C VAL A 208 1.75 -4.00 20.18
N VAL A 209 1.93 -5.23 19.69
CA VAL A 209 0.85 -6.22 19.56
C VAL A 209 0.37 -6.70 20.93
N MET A 210 1.29 -7.07 21.83
CA MET A 210 0.94 -7.53 23.18
C MET A 210 0.41 -6.40 24.07
N GLY A 211 0.71 -5.13 23.74
CA GLY A 211 0.06 -3.98 24.37
C GLY A 211 -1.39 -3.76 23.91
N ALA A 212 -1.79 -4.37 22.80
CA ALA A 212 -3.13 -4.34 22.21
C ALA A 212 -3.74 -2.92 22.17
N SER A 213 -5.02 -2.78 22.54
CA SER A 213 -5.74 -1.50 22.59
C SER A 213 -5.18 -0.50 23.62
N PHE A 214 -4.27 -0.93 24.50
CA PHE A 214 -3.66 -0.10 25.55
C PHE A 214 -2.30 0.48 25.12
N THR A 215 -1.86 0.23 23.89
CA THR A 215 -0.62 0.80 23.36
C THR A 215 -0.77 2.30 23.07
N PHE A 216 0.22 3.08 23.49
CA PHE A 216 0.33 4.51 23.19
C PHE A 216 1.66 4.79 22.51
N LEU A 217 1.65 5.58 21.43
CA LEU A 217 2.86 6.19 20.91
C LEU A 217 3.18 7.42 21.75
N ARG A 218 4.42 7.51 22.21
CA ARG A 218 4.91 8.68 22.94
C ARG A 218 6.10 9.28 22.21
N CYS A 219 6.05 10.58 21.94
CA CYS A 219 7.18 11.36 21.44
C CYS A 219 7.37 12.54 22.41
N ASP A 220 8.42 12.47 23.23
CA ASP A 220 8.66 13.41 24.34
C ASP A 220 7.47 13.48 25.31
N ASP A 221 6.79 14.63 25.41
CA ASP A 221 5.63 14.84 26.29
C ASP A 221 4.29 14.59 25.61
N GLU A 222 4.30 14.33 24.29
CA GLU A 222 3.10 14.09 23.50
C GLU A 222 2.77 12.60 23.45
N ILE A 223 1.48 12.28 23.59
CA ILE A 223 0.97 10.90 23.61
C ILE A 223 -0.17 10.78 22.60
N LEU A 224 -0.08 9.75 21.76
CA LEU A 224 -1.09 9.40 20.77
C LEU A 224 -1.52 7.95 20.97
N ASN A 225 -2.83 7.70 21.03
CA ASN A 225 -3.33 6.32 21.16
C ASN A 225 -3.08 5.54 19.86
N TRP A 226 -2.84 4.23 19.98
CA TRP A 226 -2.49 3.38 18.86
C TRP A 226 -3.59 3.31 17.78
N GLU A 227 -4.85 3.24 18.19
CA GLU A 227 -5.98 3.15 17.25
C GLU A 227 -6.12 4.40 16.37
N CYS A 228 -5.99 5.59 16.96
CA CYS A 228 -5.99 6.88 16.27
C CYS A 228 -4.81 6.98 15.32
N PHE A 229 -3.64 6.50 15.74
CA PHE A 229 -2.46 6.45 14.88
C PHE A 229 -2.67 5.55 13.64
N CYS A 230 -3.17 4.32 13.83
CA CYS A 230 -3.52 3.42 12.74
C CYS A 230 -4.63 3.98 11.84
N ASN A 231 -5.66 4.60 12.43
CA ASN A 231 -6.76 5.22 11.68
C ASN A 231 -6.26 6.40 10.85
N GLY A 232 -5.38 7.25 11.40
CA GLY A 232 -4.73 8.33 10.68
C GLY A 232 -3.91 7.85 9.49
N ILE A 233 -3.12 6.77 9.69
CA ILE A 233 -2.41 6.13 8.57
C ILE A 233 -3.40 5.52 7.56
N SER A 234 -4.50 4.92 8.00
CA SER A 234 -5.50 4.30 7.11
C SER A 234 -6.16 5.31 6.16
N VAL A 235 -6.22 6.59 6.55
CA VAL A 235 -6.73 7.66 5.69
C VAL A 235 -5.86 7.83 4.45
N LEU A 236 -4.54 7.59 4.55
CA LEU A 236 -3.63 7.64 3.40
C LEU A 236 -3.99 6.61 2.34
N TYR A 237 -4.49 5.44 2.74
CA TYR A 237 -4.84 4.35 1.82
C TYR A 237 -6.24 4.51 1.18
N ARG A 238 -6.93 5.65 1.42
CA ARG A 238 -8.26 5.91 0.87
C ARG A 238 -8.21 6.90 -0.28
N GLY A 239 -8.74 6.50 -1.43
CA GLY A 239 -8.87 7.37 -2.60
C GLY A 239 -7.54 8.00 -3.03
N HIS A 240 -7.53 9.31 -3.29
CA HIS A 240 -6.36 10.04 -3.78
C HIS A 240 -5.38 10.48 -2.68
N ASN A 241 -5.64 10.14 -1.41
CA ASN A 241 -4.80 10.58 -0.29
C ASN A 241 -3.37 10.01 -0.35
N TRP A 242 -3.22 8.85 -1.00
CA TRP A 242 -1.94 8.18 -1.18
C TRP A 242 -1.00 8.96 -2.11
N SER A 243 -1.54 9.59 -3.16
CA SER A 243 -0.76 10.47 -4.05
C SER A 243 -0.61 11.87 -3.45
N LEU A 244 -1.63 12.35 -2.71
CA LEU A 244 -1.58 13.65 -2.05
C LEU A 244 -0.44 13.72 -1.01
N LYS A 245 -0.22 12.65 -0.23
CA LYS A 245 0.91 12.61 0.72
C LYS A 245 2.27 12.77 0.05
N ASP A 246 2.45 12.26 -1.17
CA ASP A 246 3.72 12.34 -1.91
C ASP A 246 3.98 13.76 -2.36
N LEU A 247 2.97 14.38 -2.98
CA LEU A 247 3.04 15.76 -3.44
C LEU A 247 3.30 16.73 -2.28
N LEU A 248 2.60 16.56 -1.16
CA LEU A 248 2.76 17.43 0.00
C LEU A 248 4.13 17.25 0.67
N LEU A 249 4.62 16.01 0.77
CA LEU A 249 5.94 15.75 1.33
C LEU A 249 7.06 16.29 0.45
N GLU A 250 6.99 16.09 -0.88
CA GLU A 250 7.99 16.60 -1.82
C GLU A 250 8.09 18.13 -1.77
N ARG A 251 6.94 18.82 -1.68
CA ARG A 251 6.90 20.28 -1.51
C ARG A 251 7.59 20.73 -0.22
N GLU A 252 7.39 20.01 0.87
CA GLU A 252 7.99 20.37 2.16
C GLU A 252 9.51 20.12 2.20
N TYR A 253 9.99 19.03 1.58
CA TYR A 253 11.43 18.80 1.38
C TYR A 253 12.08 19.91 0.55
N LYS A 254 11.42 20.37 -0.53
CA LYS A 254 11.88 21.50 -1.34
C LYS A 254 11.96 22.80 -0.52
N ARG A 255 10.95 23.12 0.29
CA ARG A 255 10.98 24.29 1.17
C ARG A 255 12.11 24.26 2.19
N ARG A 256 12.40 23.08 2.73
CA ARG A 256 13.46 22.88 3.74
C ARG A 256 14.86 22.77 3.12
N ASN A 257 14.98 22.88 1.80
CA ASN A 257 16.22 22.68 1.06
C ASN A 257 16.88 21.32 1.35
N LEU A 258 16.04 20.27 1.47
CA LEU A 258 16.45 18.90 1.73
C LEU A 258 16.26 18.05 0.46
N ARG A 259 17.14 17.06 0.26
CA ARG A 259 17.00 16.10 -0.84
C ARG A 259 15.89 15.11 -0.51
N PHE A 260 14.84 15.08 -1.34
CA PHE A 260 13.75 14.13 -1.21
C PHE A 260 14.23 12.73 -1.63
N SER A 261 13.94 11.72 -0.81
CA SER A 261 14.34 10.31 -1.01
C SER A 261 13.14 9.37 -1.11
N GLY A 262 11.94 9.91 -1.35
CA GLY A 262 10.70 9.12 -1.34
C GLY A 262 10.16 8.90 0.08
N TRP A 263 8.97 8.29 0.18
CA TRP A 263 8.41 7.87 1.47
C TRP A 263 9.08 6.59 1.98
N HIS A 264 9.28 6.47 3.30
CA HIS A 264 9.54 5.18 3.93
C HIS A 264 8.22 4.40 4.07
N ILE A 265 7.84 3.73 2.99
CA ILE A 265 6.55 3.05 2.85
C ILE A 265 6.50 1.76 3.67
N THR A 266 7.63 1.10 3.89
CA THR A 266 7.73 -0.17 4.63
C THR A 266 7.11 -0.07 6.03
N SER A 267 7.42 1.01 6.77
CA SER A 267 6.89 1.23 8.12
C SER A 267 5.39 1.58 8.10
N LEU A 268 4.93 2.31 7.07
CA LEU A 268 3.50 2.59 6.89
C LEU A 268 2.71 1.32 6.56
N HIS A 269 3.29 0.41 5.77
CA HIS A 269 2.69 -0.89 5.45
C HIS A 269 2.69 -1.81 6.67
N LEU A 270 3.80 -1.86 7.42
CA LEU A 270 3.88 -2.61 8.68
C LEU A 270 2.77 -2.18 9.65
N VAL A 271 2.59 -0.88 9.86
CA VAL A 271 1.54 -0.38 10.78
C VAL A 271 0.13 -0.66 10.23
N HIS A 272 -0.11 -0.39 8.95
CA HIS A 272 -1.47 -0.47 8.38
C HIS A 272 -1.94 -1.90 8.07
N GLN A 273 -1.05 -2.73 7.52
CA GLN A 273 -1.39 -4.05 6.97
C GLN A 273 -1.02 -5.21 7.90
N ALA A 274 -0.13 -5.01 8.87
CA ALA A 274 0.31 -6.08 9.77
C ALA A 274 -0.09 -5.81 11.22
N LEU A 275 0.44 -4.74 11.84
CA LEU A 275 0.24 -4.46 13.27
C LEU A 275 -1.22 -4.18 13.61
N ARG A 276 -1.93 -3.45 12.73
CA ARG A 276 -3.37 -3.19 12.91
C ARG A 276 -4.18 -4.48 12.97
N GLU A 277 -3.92 -5.43 12.08
CA GLU A 277 -4.62 -6.73 12.06
C GLU A 277 -4.27 -7.54 13.32
N LEU A 278 -2.98 -7.65 13.65
CA LEU A 278 -2.48 -8.40 14.81
C LEU A 278 -3.09 -7.94 16.14
N ILE A 279 -3.27 -6.63 16.34
CA ILE A 279 -3.82 -6.06 17.58
C ILE A 279 -5.33 -6.28 17.68
N SER A 280 -6.06 -6.26 16.57
CA SER A 280 -7.47 -6.63 16.57
C SER A 280 -7.68 -8.08 17.00
N TYR A 281 -6.79 -9.00 16.62
CA TYR A 281 -6.85 -10.40 17.05
C TYR A 281 -6.56 -10.61 18.56
N GLU A 282 -5.57 -9.90 19.11
CA GLU A 282 -5.27 -9.93 20.56
C GLU A 282 -6.40 -9.31 21.40
N GLY A 283 -7.02 -8.22 20.91
CA GLY A 283 -8.05 -7.48 21.64
C GLY A 283 -9.44 -8.14 21.69
N GLU A 284 -9.79 -8.96 20.70
CA GLU A 284 -11.14 -9.54 20.59
C GLU A 284 -11.31 -10.92 21.24
N GLY A 285 -10.23 -11.63 21.61
CA GLY A 285 -10.31 -12.91 22.32
C GLY A 285 -11.01 -14.06 21.55
N ILE A 286 -11.35 -13.87 20.27
CA ILE A 286 -12.05 -14.84 19.44
C ILE A 286 -11.04 -15.69 18.64
N GLY A 287 -10.68 -16.83 19.21
CA GLY A 287 -10.66 -18.14 18.52
C GLY A 287 -9.60 -18.48 17.46
N THR A 288 -8.94 -17.54 16.79
CA THR A 288 -7.89 -17.89 15.82
C THR A 288 -6.76 -16.87 15.85
N ARG A 289 -5.64 -17.23 16.48
CA ARG A 289 -4.37 -16.49 16.35
C ARG A 289 -3.94 -16.46 14.88
N LEU A 290 -3.21 -15.42 14.48
CA LEU A 290 -2.67 -15.33 13.13
C LEU A 290 -1.87 -16.60 12.81
N GLY A 291 -2.13 -17.23 11.66
CA GLY A 291 -1.42 -18.44 11.27
C GLY A 291 0.10 -18.22 11.30
N PHE A 292 0.85 -19.20 11.81
CA PHE A 292 2.30 -19.10 12.03
C PHE A 292 3.08 -18.58 10.80
N ARG A 293 2.67 -19.02 9.60
CA ARG A 293 3.21 -18.54 8.31
C ARG A 293 3.09 -17.02 8.14
N ARG A 294 1.95 -16.44 8.50
CA ARG A 294 1.70 -15.00 8.38
C ARG A 294 2.52 -14.21 9.42
N LEU A 295 2.70 -14.75 10.62
CA LEU A 295 3.59 -14.17 11.64
C LEU A 295 5.05 -14.11 11.15
N LEU A 296 5.56 -15.21 10.57
CA LEU A 296 6.90 -15.24 9.99
C LEU A 296 7.06 -14.26 8.81
N GLN A 297 6.04 -14.11 7.96
CA GLN A 297 6.05 -13.14 6.86
C GLN A 297 6.11 -11.69 7.36
N VAL A 298 5.41 -11.38 8.46
CA VAL A 298 5.49 -10.04 9.07
C VAL A 298 6.88 -9.82 9.66
N ALA A 299 7.44 -10.85 10.29
CA ALA A 299 8.73 -10.81 10.94
C ALA A 299 9.95 -10.78 10.00
N SER A 300 9.83 -11.30 8.79
CA SER A 300 10.94 -11.32 7.82
C SER A 300 11.41 -9.90 7.45
N SER A 301 10.52 -8.91 7.53
CA SER A 301 10.85 -7.50 7.33
C SER A 301 11.53 -6.82 8.53
N GLY A 302 11.60 -7.50 9.69
CA GLY A 302 12.13 -6.97 10.94
C GLY A 302 13.62 -7.22 11.15
N GLN A 303 14.36 -6.15 11.44
CA GLN A 303 15.77 -6.19 11.81
C GLN A 303 15.95 -6.78 13.21
N CYS A 304 16.90 -7.71 13.30
CA CYS A 304 17.29 -8.38 14.53
C CYS A 304 18.81 -8.35 14.66
N ARG A 305 19.33 -8.24 15.89
CA ARG A 305 20.77 -8.34 16.14
C ARG A 305 21.25 -9.78 15.99
N ASP A 306 20.45 -10.74 16.44
CA ASP A 306 20.64 -12.17 16.19
C ASP A 306 19.62 -12.63 15.15
N VAL A 307 20.07 -13.36 14.13
CA VAL A 307 19.19 -13.87 13.07
C VAL A 307 18.12 -14.82 13.59
N ARG A 308 18.36 -15.51 14.71
CA ARG A 308 17.40 -16.46 15.31
C ARG A 308 16.23 -15.75 15.98
N ASP A 309 16.42 -14.49 16.37
CA ASP A 309 15.33 -13.67 16.91
C ASP A 309 14.24 -13.40 15.86
N THR A 310 14.51 -13.60 14.57
CA THR A 310 13.46 -13.63 13.53
C THR A 310 12.36 -14.65 13.83
N VAL A 311 12.65 -15.69 14.63
CA VAL A 311 11.67 -16.66 15.14
C VAL A 311 11.46 -16.51 16.64
N PHE A 312 12.52 -16.46 17.45
CA PHE A 312 12.39 -16.37 18.91
C PHE A 312 11.72 -15.07 19.37
N GLY A 313 11.96 -13.99 18.64
CA GLY A 313 11.30 -12.70 18.79
C GLY A 313 9.84 -12.71 18.35
N LEU A 314 9.20 -13.86 18.13
CA LEU A 314 7.76 -14.01 17.93
C LEU A 314 7.08 -14.95 18.92
N LEU A 315 7.82 -15.61 19.83
CA LEU A 315 7.28 -16.62 20.75
C LEU A 315 6.06 -16.16 21.53
N GLY A 316 6.03 -14.89 21.95
CA GLY A 316 4.89 -14.31 22.67
C GLY A 316 3.61 -14.16 21.85
N LEU A 317 3.74 -14.17 20.51
CA LEU A 317 2.63 -14.03 19.55
C LEU A 317 2.19 -15.36 18.94
N MET A 318 2.99 -16.41 19.06
CA MET A 318 2.68 -17.75 18.54
C MET A 318 1.62 -18.44 19.40
N ASP A 319 0.97 -19.48 18.87
CA ASP A 319 0.16 -20.39 19.68
C ASP A 319 1.00 -20.98 20.85
N PRO A 320 0.44 -21.15 22.07
CA PRO A 320 1.23 -21.58 23.23
C PRO A 320 1.82 -22.98 23.08
N GLU A 321 1.16 -23.87 22.32
CA GLU A 321 1.69 -25.21 22.03
C GLU A 321 2.92 -25.11 21.13
N ILE A 322 2.84 -24.28 20.09
CA ILE A 322 3.93 -23.96 19.17
C ILE A 322 5.11 -23.29 19.92
N ALA A 323 4.83 -22.26 20.72
CA ALA A 323 5.87 -21.48 21.41
C ALA A 323 6.68 -22.34 22.39
N ARG A 324 6.03 -23.31 23.05
CA ARG A 324 6.68 -24.26 23.97
C ARG A 324 7.61 -25.24 23.23
N GLU A 325 7.28 -25.59 22.00
CA GLU A 325 8.07 -26.50 21.16
C GLU A 325 9.26 -25.81 20.47
N VAL A 326 9.15 -24.52 20.12
CA VAL A 326 10.27 -23.76 19.55
C VAL A 326 11.45 -23.63 20.53
N GLY A 327 11.18 -23.46 21.83
CA GLY A 327 12.22 -23.26 22.84
C GLY A 327 13.06 -21.98 22.65
N HIS A 328 14.11 -21.79 23.45
CA HIS A 328 15.02 -20.64 23.39
C HIS A 328 16.48 -21.09 23.22
N ASP A 329 16.72 -22.05 22.34
CA ASP A 329 18.05 -22.65 22.22
C ASP A 329 18.96 -21.85 21.27
N TYR A 330 19.62 -20.85 21.82
CA TYR A 330 20.66 -20.06 21.14
C TYR A 330 21.97 -20.84 20.90
N SER A 331 22.03 -22.14 21.21
CA SER A 331 23.14 -23.00 20.78
C SER A 331 22.93 -23.58 19.37
N LEU A 332 21.69 -23.58 18.87
CA LEU A 332 21.36 -24.05 17.52
C LEU A 332 21.84 -23.04 16.47
N SER A 333 22.38 -23.57 15.36
CA SER A 333 22.67 -22.74 14.20
C SER A 333 21.37 -22.34 13.49
N PRO A 334 21.30 -21.16 12.84
CA PRO A 334 20.07 -20.65 12.23
C PRO A 334 19.36 -21.62 11.27
N PRO A 335 20.06 -22.44 10.45
CA PRO A 335 19.41 -23.46 9.62
C PRO A 335 18.71 -24.56 10.44
N ILE A 336 19.32 -25.02 11.54
CA ILE A 336 18.84 -26.17 12.34
C ILE A 336 17.55 -25.83 13.12
N LEU A 337 17.43 -24.57 13.56
CA LEU A 337 16.27 -24.06 14.33
C LEU A 337 14.93 -24.16 13.60
N LEU A 338 14.97 -24.16 12.27
CA LEU A 338 13.81 -24.08 11.40
C LEU A 338 13.37 -25.46 10.95
N TYR A 339 14.34 -26.34 10.73
CA TYR A 339 14.11 -27.72 10.38
C TYR A 339 13.69 -28.59 11.58
N GLY A 340 14.19 -28.30 12.80
CA GLY A 340 13.77 -29.03 14.02
C GLY A 340 12.32 -28.78 14.45
N TRP A 341 11.73 -27.64 14.10
CA TRP A 341 10.38 -27.25 14.54
C TRP A 341 9.25 -28.01 13.84
N ARG A 342 9.49 -28.40 12.58
CA ARG A 342 8.51 -29.05 11.68
C ARG A 342 8.17 -30.50 12.07
N ILE A 343 8.99 -31.10 12.93
CA ILE A 343 8.84 -32.49 13.36
C ILE A 343 8.16 -32.55 14.72
N HIS A 344 8.31 -31.53 15.56
CA HIS A 344 7.50 -31.40 16.77
C HIS A 344 6.02 -31.08 16.46
N GLY A 345 5.76 -30.24 15.44
CA GLY A 345 4.39 -30.00 14.94
C GLY A 345 3.82 -31.09 14.02
N GLY A 346 4.58 -32.17 13.75
CA GLY A 346 4.24 -33.21 12.76
C GLY A 346 4.31 -34.65 13.26
N GLU A 347 5.03 -34.94 14.34
CA GLU A 347 5.11 -36.29 14.91
C GLU A 347 4.27 -36.44 16.19
N LYS A 348 3.00 -36.77 16.01
CA LYS A 348 2.56 -38.05 16.55
C LYS A 348 2.69 -39.09 15.44
N VAL A 349 3.74 -39.88 15.52
CA VAL A 349 3.85 -41.16 14.79
C VAL A 349 2.66 -42.04 15.21
N HIS A 350 1.64 -42.12 14.37
CA HIS A 350 0.69 -43.23 14.41
C HIS A 350 0.55 -43.83 13.00
N LEU A 351 1.29 -44.92 12.82
CA LEU A 351 1.01 -45.94 11.82
C LEU A 351 -0.41 -46.51 12.07
N HIS A 352 -1.19 -46.57 10.99
CA HIS A 352 -2.51 -47.20 10.80
C HIS A 352 -3.79 -46.53 11.36
N GLY A 353 -4.71 -46.26 10.42
CA GLY A 353 -6.09 -46.74 10.52
C GLY A 353 -7.18 -45.75 10.94
N GLN A 354 -8.00 -45.35 9.97
CA GLN A 354 -9.41 -44.91 10.07
C GLN A 354 -9.80 -43.52 10.65
N GLN A 355 -10.60 -42.86 9.79
CA GLN A 355 -11.77 -41.99 10.02
C GLN A 355 -11.61 -40.58 10.62
N THR A 356 -11.67 -39.62 9.69
CA THR A 356 -12.24 -38.27 9.68
C THR A 356 -13.03 -37.74 10.91
N GLY A 357 -12.73 -36.49 11.27
CA GLY A 357 -13.61 -35.51 11.94
C GLY A 357 -13.15 -34.07 11.60
N PRO A 358 -14.04 -33.07 11.49
CA PRO A 358 -13.80 -31.84 10.73
C PRO A 358 -13.10 -30.75 11.55
N GLY A 359 -12.10 -30.09 10.95
CA GLY A 359 -11.44 -28.91 11.51
C GLY A 359 -10.01 -29.18 11.95
N LYS A 360 -9.13 -29.55 11.03
CA LYS A 360 -7.68 -29.48 11.21
C LYS A 360 -7.07 -28.95 9.92
N GLU A 361 -6.29 -27.87 10.03
CA GLU A 361 -5.40 -27.42 8.97
C GLU A 361 -4.37 -28.54 8.74
N GLU A 362 -4.55 -29.32 7.68
CA GLU A 362 -3.54 -30.26 7.22
C GLU A 362 -2.40 -29.46 6.61
N CYS A 363 -1.21 -29.51 7.24
CA CYS A 363 -0.01 -28.92 6.68
C CYS A 363 0.44 -29.78 5.49
N HIS A 364 0.34 -29.25 4.26
CA HIS A 364 0.71 -30.00 3.07
C HIS A 364 2.24 -29.95 2.84
N HIS A 365 2.78 -30.98 2.20
CA HIS A 365 4.22 -31.13 1.87
C HIS A 365 4.84 -29.93 1.10
N GLY A 366 4.02 -29.03 0.53
CA GLY A 366 4.44 -27.77 -0.08
C GLY A 366 4.67 -26.61 0.87
N ASP A 367 3.84 -26.45 1.90
CA ASP A 367 4.02 -25.40 2.93
C ASP A 367 5.32 -25.61 3.69
N LEU A 368 5.65 -26.88 3.80
CA LEU A 368 6.83 -27.47 4.35
C LEU A 368 8.13 -27.00 3.64
N VAL A 369 8.15 -26.88 2.30
CA VAL A 369 9.30 -26.35 1.51
C VAL A 369 9.27 -24.82 1.42
N GLN A 370 8.09 -24.20 1.38
CA GLN A 370 7.89 -22.74 1.42
C GLN A 370 8.34 -22.09 2.74
N LEU A 371 8.22 -22.80 3.86
CA LEU A 371 8.69 -22.31 5.16
C LEU A 371 10.23 -22.36 5.28
N SER A 372 10.90 -23.39 4.74
CA SER A 372 12.38 -23.40 4.63
C SER A 372 12.90 -22.32 3.67
N LEU A 373 12.14 -22.01 2.63
CA LEU A 373 12.41 -20.94 1.65
C LEU A 373 12.40 -19.54 2.26
N ALA A 374 11.44 -19.26 3.15
CA ALA A 374 11.28 -17.95 3.79
C ALA A 374 12.44 -17.56 4.73
N GLN A 375 13.35 -18.49 5.03
CA GLN A 375 14.47 -18.26 5.94
C GLN A 375 15.86 -18.42 5.30
N LEU A 376 15.97 -19.12 4.16
CA LEU A 376 17.17 -19.04 3.32
C LEU A 376 17.26 -17.67 2.61
N ALA A 377 16.12 -17.10 2.22
CA ALA A 377 16.04 -15.73 1.72
C ALA A 377 15.36 -14.84 2.76
N LYS A 378 16.18 -14.17 3.59
CA LYS A 378 15.70 -13.16 4.55
C LYS A 378 14.97 -11.98 3.90
N GLN A 379 14.92 -11.92 2.58
CA GLN A 379 14.25 -10.91 1.75
C GLN A 379 13.62 -11.51 0.48
N GLY A 380 13.09 -12.74 0.56
CA GLY A 380 12.42 -13.36 -0.60
C GLY A 380 11.13 -12.63 -1.01
N PRO A 381 10.72 -12.72 -2.29
CA PRO A 381 9.58 -11.98 -2.83
C PRO A 381 8.27 -12.32 -2.12
N ARG A 382 7.30 -11.39 -2.16
CA ARG A 382 5.90 -11.68 -1.76
C ARG A 382 5.41 -12.97 -2.46
N PRO A 383 4.75 -13.91 -1.74
CA PRO A 383 4.21 -15.12 -2.37
C PRO A 383 3.23 -14.74 -3.48
N PHE A 384 3.26 -15.40 -4.65
CA PHE A 384 2.28 -15.08 -5.68
C PHE A 384 0.85 -15.36 -5.16
N HIS A 385 -0.10 -14.48 -5.48
CA HIS A 385 -1.48 -14.55 -4.99
C HIS A 385 -2.10 -15.94 -5.19
N GLN A 386 -2.44 -16.61 -4.07
CA GLN A 386 -3.21 -17.84 -4.08
C GLN A 386 -4.71 -17.52 -4.13
N ASN A 387 -5.39 -17.92 -5.19
CA ASN A 387 -6.85 -18.11 -5.12
C ASN A 387 -7.12 -19.45 -4.40
N ARG A 388 -8.13 -19.47 -3.52
CA ARG A 388 -8.54 -20.58 -2.62
C ARG A 388 -9.07 -21.84 -3.32
N ARG A 389 -8.44 -22.29 -4.41
CA ARG A 389 -8.73 -23.59 -5.02
C ARG A 389 -7.41 -24.33 -5.21
N GLN A 390 -7.07 -25.13 -4.21
CA GLN A 390 -5.98 -26.10 -4.29
C GLN A 390 -6.24 -27.02 -5.49
N CYS A 391 -5.26 -27.15 -6.37
CA CYS A 391 -5.21 -28.27 -7.29
C CYS A 391 -4.80 -29.49 -6.45
N ILE A 392 -5.79 -30.27 -6.02
CA ILE A 392 -5.56 -31.55 -5.35
C ILE A 392 -4.97 -32.48 -6.40
N MET A 393 -3.68 -32.80 -6.27
CA MET A 393 -3.06 -33.90 -7.00
C MET A 393 -3.89 -35.17 -6.74
N PRO A 394 -4.33 -35.91 -7.77
CA PRO A 394 -4.77 -37.27 -7.58
C PRO A 394 -3.56 -38.06 -7.11
N THR A 395 -3.54 -38.43 -5.83
CA THR A 395 -2.61 -39.41 -5.24
C THR A 395 -2.84 -40.77 -5.87
N THR A 396 -2.37 -40.96 -7.09
CA THR A 396 -2.24 -42.27 -7.71
C THR A 396 -0.79 -42.51 -8.10
N ALA A 397 -0.11 -43.27 -7.23
CA ALA A 397 1.01 -44.16 -7.55
C ALA A 397 2.42 -43.58 -7.80
N LEU A 398 2.81 -42.47 -7.16
CA LEU A 398 4.22 -42.21 -6.89
C LEU A 398 4.46 -42.32 -5.38
N LEU A 399 5.26 -43.30 -4.96
CA LEU A 399 5.81 -43.38 -3.61
C LEU A 399 6.79 -42.20 -3.46
N LEU A 400 6.26 -41.04 -3.09
CA LEU A 400 7.05 -39.84 -2.85
C LEU A 400 7.89 -40.06 -1.58
N SER A 401 9.21 -40.04 -1.72
CA SER A 401 10.13 -40.03 -0.60
C SER A 401 10.39 -38.58 -0.20
N THR A 402 9.98 -38.20 0.99
CA THR A 402 10.32 -36.89 1.57
C THR A 402 10.73 -37.10 3.01
N GLY A 403 11.92 -36.63 3.37
CA GLY A 403 12.49 -36.88 4.69
C GLY A 403 13.72 -36.04 4.93
N PHE A 404 14.00 -35.76 6.20
CA PHE A 404 15.20 -35.02 6.59
C PHE A 404 16.30 -35.97 7.09
N PHE A 405 17.55 -35.60 6.87
CA PHE A 405 18.74 -36.41 7.20
C PHE A 405 19.82 -35.58 7.92
N GLU A 406 20.77 -36.29 8.55
CA GLU A 406 21.92 -35.74 9.30
C GLU A 406 21.58 -34.56 10.22
N ASP A 407 20.82 -34.83 11.29
CA ASP A 407 20.38 -33.82 12.26
C ASP A 407 19.68 -32.62 11.61
N TRP A 408 18.77 -32.90 10.66
CA TRP A 408 17.92 -31.90 10.01
C TRP A 408 18.65 -30.93 9.07
N ARG A 409 19.89 -31.24 8.69
CA ARG A 409 20.68 -30.40 7.79
C ARG A 409 20.26 -30.50 6.33
N TYR A 410 19.68 -31.63 5.95
CA TYR A 410 19.32 -31.90 4.56
C TYR A 410 17.87 -32.34 4.44
N LEU A 411 17.15 -31.80 3.46
CA LEU A 411 15.82 -32.25 3.07
C LEU A 411 15.91 -33.06 1.78
N GLN A 412 15.60 -34.34 1.84
CA GLN A 412 15.37 -35.13 0.63
C GLN A 412 13.92 -34.96 0.18
N CYS A 413 13.71 -34.69 -1.10
CA CYS A 413 12.39 -34.67 -1.73
C CYS A 413 12.47 -35.06 -3.21
N ASP A 414 11.38 -35.58 -3.76
CA ASP A 414 11.32 -35.96 -5.17
C ASP A 414 10.73 -34.82 -6.04
N GLY A 415 11.16 -34.78 -7.29
CA GLY A 415 10.69 -33.83 -8.29
C GLY A 415 11.37 -34.05 -9.62
N PHE A 416 11.42 -33.03 -10.46
CA PHE A 416 12.23 -33.06 -11.68
C PHE A 416 12.74 -31.65 -12.02
N VAL A 417 13.85 -31.60 -12.76
CA VAL A 417 14.34 -30.36 -13.34
C VAL A 417 13.56 -30.09 -14.61
N LEU A 418 12.87 -28.95 -14.65
CA LEU A 418 12.13 -28.48 -15.81
C LEU A 418 13.09 -27.92 -16.87
N ASP A 419 14.01 -27.05 -16.41
CA ASP A 419 14.95 -26.33 -17.27
C ASP A 419 16.10 -25.70 -16.45
N ALA A 420 16.95 -24.91 -17.08
CA ALA A 420 17.94 -24.05 -16.44
C ALA A 420 17.82 -22.60 -16.91
N VAL A 421 18.19 -21.67 -16.04
CA VAL A 421 18.28 -20.23 -16.33
C VAL A 421 19.34 -19.97 -17.40
N GLY A 422 18.93 -19.33 -18.50
CA GLY A 422 19.78 -19.00 -19.64
C GLY A 422 19.99 -17.50 -19.87
N GLY A 423 19.04 -16.66 -19.43
CA GLY A 423 19.14 -15.20 -19.48
C GLY A 423 18.42 -14.55 -18.31
N LEU A 424 18.85 -13.35 -17.93
CA LEU A 424 18.36 -12.62 -16.77
C LEU A 424 18.22 -11.12 -17.09
N GLY A 425 17.07 -10.56 -16.77
CA GLY A 425 16.82 -9.12 -16.84
C GLY A 425 17.52 -8.35 -15.71
N ALA A 426 17.22 -7.06 -15.62
CA ALA A 426 17.72 -6.20 -14.56
C ALA A 426 16.98 -6.51 -13.25
N PRO A 427 17.68 -6.72 -12.11
CA PRO A 427 17.08 -6.76 -10.79
C PRO A 427 16.71 -5.34 -10.32
N GLU A 428 15.80 -5.26 -9.34
CA GLU A 428 15.48 -4.02 -8.66
C GLU A 428 16.62 -3.65 -7.68
N ARG A 429 17.01 -2.38 -7.62
CA ARG A 429 17.92 -1.82 -6.60
C ARG A 429 17.20 -0.78 -5.76
N TYR A 430 17.34 -0.91 -4.43
CA TYR A 430 16.88 0.07 -3.43
C TYR A 430 15.42 0.53 -3.58
N SER A 431 14.54 -0.31 -4.14
CA SER A 431 13.09 -0.08 -4.31
C SER A 431 12.67 1.02 -5.30
N PHE A 432 13.60 1.56 -6.10
CA PHE A 432 13.31 2.65 -7.05
C PHE A 432 14.04 2.61 -8.40
N GLU A 433 15.04 1.74 -8.58
CA GLU A 433 15.87 1.70 -9.80
C GLU A 433 16.05 0.26 -10.30
N TRP A 434 16.40 0.10 -11.58
CA TRP A 434 16.76 -1.20 -12.16
C TRP A 434 18.22 -1.16 -12.59
N ASP A 435 18.96 -2.19 -12.20
CA ASP A 435 20.38 -2.33 -12.53
C ASP A 435 20.55 -2.92 -13.94
N SER A 436 20.38 -2.08 -14.95
CA SER A 436 20.48 -2.47 -16.36
C SER A 436 21.88 -3.00 -16.73
N ASP A 437 22.93 -2.56 -16.05
CA ASP A 437 24.30 -3.05 -16.25
C ASP A 437 24.45 -4.53 -15.87
N SER A 438 23.58 -5.04 -15.01
CA SER A 438 23.59 -6.45 -14.59
C SER A 438 22.79 -7.38 -15.51
N ILE A 439 22.16 -6.87 -16.58
CA ILE A 439 21.42 -7.67 -17.54
C ILE A 439 22.33 -8.73 -18.17
N ILE A 440 21.86 -9.96 -18.19
CA ILE A 440 22.53 -11.08 -18.84
C ILE A 440 21.67 -11.54 -20.02
N PRO A 441 21.94 -11.07 -21.24
CA PRO A 441 21.15 -11.43 -22.41
C PRO A 441 21.35 -12.89 -22.79
N TYR A 442 20.37 -13.47 -23.50
CA TYR A 442 20.49 -14.81 -24.05
C TYR A 442 20.17 -14.84 -25.56
N PRO A 443 21.11 -14.42 -26.43
CA PRO A 443 20.85 -14.24 -27.87
C PRO A 443 20.43 -15.52 -28.62
N SER A 444 20.86 -16.68 -28.12
CA SER A 444 20.45 -17.98 -28.67
C SER A 444 19.08 -18.45 -28.18
N TRP A 445 18.40 -17.69 -27.32
CA TRP A 445 17.07 -18.02 -26.86
C TRP A 445 16.10 -18.13 -28.04
N ARG A 446 15.26 -19.15 -27.99
CA ARG A 446 14.19 -19.39 -28.96
C ARG A 446 12.93 -19.62 -28.16
N SER A 447 11.87 -18.91 -28.50
CA SER A 447 10.60 -19.03 -27.79
C SER A 447 10.09 -20.46 -27.86
N ALA A 448 9.79 -21.04 -26.70
CA ALA A 448 9.04 -22.30 -26.58
C ALA A 448 7.56 -22.10 -26.97
N TYR A 449 7.11 -20.86 -27.05
CA TYR A 449 5.76 -20.49 -27.46
C TYR A 449 5.73 -20.39 -29.00
N ARG A 450 4.77 -21.07 -29.65
CA ARG A 450 4.86 -21.50 -31.07
C ARG A 450 5.18 -20.38 -32.06
N ASN A 451 4.68 -19.18 -31.81
CA ASN A 451 4.86 -18.02 -32.68
C ASN A 451 4.96 -16.72 -31.86
N ARG A 452 5.18 -15.59 -32.55
CA ARG A 452 5.30 -14.26 -31.92
C ARG A 452 4.07 -13.87 -31.10
N GLU A 453 2.87 -14.22 -31.55
CA GLU A 453 1.62 -13.92 -30.84
C GLU A 453 1.50 -14.73 -29.55
N GLU A 454 1.80 -16.03 -29.58
CA GLU A 454 1.83 -16.86 -28.37
C GLU A 454 2.94 -16.43 -27.41
N THR A 455 4.08 -15.99 -27.94
CA THR A 455 5.16 -15.40 -27.14
C THR A 455 4.72 -14.10 -26.47
N SER A 456 4.00 -13.24 -27.19
CA SER A 456 3.40 -12.02 -26.65
C SER A 456 2.44 -12.35 -25.51
N ASN A 457 1.52 -13.29 -25.74
CA ASN A 457 0.55 -13.71 -24.73
C ASN A 457 1.22 -14.33 -23.49
N ALA A 458 2.28 -15.12 -23.68
CA ALA A 458 3.08 -15.67 -22.61
C ALA A 458 3.77 -14.57 -21.80
N LEU A 459 4.38 -13.59 -22.48
CA LEU A 459 4.98 -12.42 -21.85
C LEU A 459 3.95 -11.66 -20.99
N MET A 460 2.78 -11.33 -21.55
CA MET A 460 1.76 -10.58 -20.80
C MET A 460 1.27 -11.34 -19.57
N ARG A 461 1.05 -12.66 -19.68
CA ARG A 461 0.64 -13.48 -18.53
C ARG A 461 1.73 -13.56 -17.47
N ALA A 462 2.99 -13.69 -17.87
CA ALA A 462 4.12 -13.66 -16.97
C ALA A 462 4.21 -12.32 -16.23
N LEU A 463 4.09 -11.19 -16.93
CA LEU A 463 4.12 -9.86 -16.31
C LEU A 463 2.93 -9.61 -15.38
N LEU A 464 1.77 -10.22 -15.63
CA LEU A 464 0.60 -10.14 -14.75
C LEU A 464 0.63 -11.17 -13.60
N GLY A 465 1.49 -12.18 -13.66
CA GLY A 465 1.54 -13.27 -12.68
C GLY A 465 0.26 -14.11 -12.62
N LEU A 466 -0.50 -14.17 -13.72
CA LEU A 466 -1.80 -14.84 -13.74
C LEU A 466 -1.63 -16.36 -13.63
N ARG A 467 -2.08 -16.92 -12.50
CA ARG A 467 -2.13 -18.38 -12.29
C ARG A 467 -3.33 -19.06 -12.99
N HIS A 468 -4.28 -18.35 -13.58
CA HIS A 468 -5.42 -18.97 -14.27
C HIS A 468 -5.61 -18.46 -15.70
N THR A 469 -5.88 -19.39 -16.61
CA THR A 469 -6.33 -19.12 -17.98
C THR A 469 -7.86 -19.10 -18.03
N ASP A 470 -8.51 -18.11 -17.42
CA ASP A 470 -9.95 -17.93 -17.65
C ASP A 470 -10.10 -17.21 -19.00
N HIS A 471 -10.61 -17.92 -20.00
CA HIS A 471 -10.41 -17.60 -21.43
C HIS A 471 -10.93 -16.22 -21.86
N GLY A 472 -11.94 -15.67 -21.16
CA GLY A 472 -12.51 -14.35 -21.49
C GLY A 472 -11.79 -13.17 -20.83
N GLY A 473 -11.50 -13.25 -19.54
CA GLY A 473 -10.85 -12.16 -18.79
C GLY A 473 -9.36 -12.02 -19.11
N THR A 474 -8.67 -13.14 -19.36
CA THR A 474 -7.21 -13.16 -19.60
C THR A 474 -6.82 -12.43 -20.89
N GLN A 475 -7.62 -12.57 -21.95
CA GLN A 475 -7.34 -11.90 -23.24
C GLN A 475 -7.48 -10.38 -23.13
N LEU A 476 -8.49 -9.89 -22.40
CA LEU A 476 -8.68 -8.47 -22.14
C LEU A 476 -7.52 -7.86 -21.33
N HIS A 477 -7.03 -8.56 -20.31
CA HIS A 477 -5.88 -8.09 -19.52
C HIS A 477 -4.58 -8.12 -20.32
N ASN A 478 -4.36 -9.16 -21.13
CA ASN A 478 -3.19 -9.23 -22.01
C ASN A 478 -3.16 -8.07 -23.01
N LEU A 479 -4.31 -7.76 -23.63
CA LEU A 479 -4.43 -6.63 -24.55
C LEU A 479 -4.25 -5.29 -23.82
N ALA A 480 -4.86 -5.13 -22.64
CA ALA A 480 -4.71 -3.91 -21.86
C ALA A 480 -3.25 -3.68 -21.44
N LEU A 481 -2.51 -4.73 -21.06
CA LEU A 481 -1.09 -4.62 -20.73
C LEU A 481 -0.22 -4.34 -21.94
N SER A 482 -0.45 -5.00 -23.08
CA SER A 482 0.31 -4.73 -24.30
C SER A 482 0.07 -3.29 -24.80
N CYS A 483 -1.06 -2.68 -24.46
CA CYS A 483 -1.39 -1.29 -24.75
C CYS A 483 -1.16 -0.32 -23.58
N LEU A 484 -0.53 -0.76 -22.49
CA LEU A 484 -0.19 0.13 -21.37
C LEU A 484 1.05 0.96 -21.75
N PRO A 485 0.94 2.30 -21.83
CA PRO A 485 2.05 3.11 -22.35
C PRO A 485 3.32 2.99 -21.50
N SER A 486 4.47 3.05 -22.15
CA SER A 486 5.80 2.86 -21.57
C SER A 486 6.14 3.91 -20.51
N THR A 487 5.71 5.17 -20.70
CA THR A 487 6.01 6.29 -19.81
C THR A 487 4.75 6.97 -19.33
N PHE A 488 4.80 7.61 -18.16
CA PHE A 488 3.68 8.41 -17.68
C PHE A 488 3.43 9.61 -18.59
N LEU A 489 4.48 10.15 -19.23
CA LEU A 489 4.37 11.26 -20.17
C LEU A 489 3.51 10.89 -21.39
N THR A 490 3.63 9.66 -21.91
CA THR A 490 2.79 9.16 -23.01
C THR A 490 1.41 8.70 -22.53
N ALA A 491 1.31 8.19 -21.30
CA ALA A 491 0.06 7.70 -20.73
C ALA A 491 -0.91 8.82 -20.31
N PHE A 492 -0.40 9.87 -19.68
CA PHE A 492 -1.21 10.90 -19.03
C PHE A 492 -2.21 11.60 -19.96
N PRO A 493 -1.85 12.07 -21.17
CA PRO A 493 -2.82 12.68 -22.08
C PRO A 493 -3.97 11.74 -22.45
N GLN A 494 -3.68 10.45 -22.64
CA GLN A 494 -4.68 9.43 -22.99
C GLN A 494 -5.61 9.12 -21.83
N PHE A 495 -5.10 9.10 -20.59
CA PHE A 495 -5.91 8.96 -19.38
C PHE A 495 -6.85 10.16 -19.19
N VAL A 496 -6.35 11.38 -19.40
CA VAL A 496 -7.15 12.61 -19.29
C VAL A 496 -8.25 12.66 -20.36
N GLU A 497 -7.92 12.36 -21.61
CA GLU A 497 -8.87 12.30 -22.73
C GLU A 497 -10.02 11.32 -22.44
N ARG A 498 -9.70 10.16 -21.85
CA ARG A 498 -10.66 9.11 -21.48
C ARG A 498 -11.37 9.36 -20.14
N LYS A 499 -11.04 10.44 -19.44
CA LYS A 499 -11.56 10.79 -18.10
C LYS A 499 -11.23 9.74 -17.02
N TRP A 500 -10.08 9.08 -17.15
CA TRP A 500 -9.60 8.08 -16.20
C TRP A 500 -8.89 8.74 -15.01
N SER A 501 -9.67 9.03 -13.97
CA SER A 501 -9.21 9.82 -12.82
C SER A 501 -8.19 9.09 -11.92
N TRP A 502 -8.29 7.77 -11.78
CA TRP A 502 -7.38 7.02 -10.91
C TRP A 502 -6.01 6.88 -11.55
N LEU A 503 -5.95 6.49 -12.83
CA LEU A 503 -4.70 6.31 -13.57
C LEU A 503 -3.97 7.63 -13.84
N ALA A 504 -4.70 8.71 -14.11
CA ALA A 504 -4.12 10.05 -14.24
C ALA A 504 -3.47 10.57 -12.94
N ASN A 505 -3.83 10.00 -11.78
CA ASN A 505 -3.25 10.35 -10.47
C ASN A 505 -2.12 9.40 -10.01
N GLN A 506 -1.64 8.49 -10.89
CA GLN A 506 -0.55 7.56 -10.57
C GLN A 506 0.85 8.09 -10.88
N GLN A 507 1.04 9.38 -11.21
CA GLN A 507 2.36 9.94 -11.57
C GLN A 507 3.48 9.52 -10.60
N GLY A 508 3.22 9.57 -9.29
CA GLY A 508 4.19 9.22 -8.25
C GLY A 508 4.48 7.71 -8.10
N TYR A 509 3.74 6.84 -8.80
CA TYR A 509 3.89 5.37 -8.77
C TYR A 509 4.17 4.77 -10.15
N TYR A 510 3.87 5.50 -11.22
CA TYR A 510 4.04 5.03 -12.59
C TYR A 510 5.52 4.80 -12.94
N TYR A 511 6.43 5.48 -12.24
CA TYR A 511 7.89 5.30 -12.36
C TYR A 511 8.33 3.83 -12.24
N LYS A 512 7.56 2.97 -11.56
CA LYS A 512 7.89 1.55 -11.45
C LYS A 512 7.72 0.80 -12.76
N TRP A 513 6.62 1.06 -13.45
CA TRP A 513 6.39 0.51 -14.77
C TRP A 513 7.35 1.15 -15.78
N GLU A 514 7.46 2.47 -15.73
CA GLU A 514 8.35 3.24 -16.60
C GLU A 514 9.81 2.82 -16.48
N GLY A 515 10.35 2.71 -15.26
CA GLY A 515 11.72 2.27 -15.01
C GLY A 515 11.96 0.81 -15.39
N TRP A 516 10.98 -0.08 -15.17
CA TRP A 516 11.10 -1.46 -15.64
C TRP A 516 11.14 -1.53 -17.17
N ARG A 517 10.28 -0.76 -17.86
CA ARG A 517 10.24 -0.65 -19.33
C ARG A 517 11.52 -0.04 -19.88
N GLU A 518 12.02 1.03 -19.28
CA GLU A 518 13.30 1.65 -19.63
C GLU A 518 14.46 0.65 -19.54
N ALA A 519 14.50 -0.17 -18.48
CA ALA A 519 15.56 -1.16 -18.30
C ALA A 519 15.42 -2.38 -19.22
N HIS A 520 14.21 -2.74 -19.65
CA HIS A 520 13.95 -4.02 -20.33
C HIS A 520 13.49 -3.91 -21.77
N ASP A 521 13.17 -2.74 -22.31
CA ASP A 521 12.61 -2.64 -23.68
C ASP A 521 13.58 -3.17 -24.74
N ASP A 522 14.89 -3.03 -24.54
CA ASP A 522 15.94 -3.58 -25.41
C ASP A 522 16.33 -5.03 -25.08
N PHE A 523 15.74 -5.62 -24.03
CA PHE A 523 15.98 -7.01 -23.66
C PHE A 523 15.44 -7.96 -24.76
N MET A 524 16.31 -8.78 -25.36
CA MET A 524 15.93 -9.58 -26.52
C MET A 524 15.16 -10.84 -26.16
N LEU A 525 13.93 -10.96 -26.67
CA LEU A 525 13.10 -12.17 -26.68
C LEU A 525 13.22 -12.86 -28.05
N GLY A 526 14.36 -13.52 -28.26
CA GLY A 526 14.71 -14.13 -29.55
C GLY A 526 15.17 -13.05 -30.53
N GLU A 527 14.47 -12.89 -31.64
CA GLU A 527 14.78 -11.86 -32.66
C GLU A 527 14.08 -10.52 -32.40
N HIS A 528 13.27 -10.42 -31.34
CA HIS A 528 12.46 -9.25 -31.05
C HIS A 528 12.86 -8.63 -29.71
N PRO A 529 13.12 -7.32 -29.64
CA PRO A 529 13.26 -6.64 -28.36
C PRO A 529 11.94 -6.67 -27.60
N LEU A 530 11.99 -6.78 -26.27
CA LEU A 530 10.83 -6.91 -25.40
C LEU A 530 9.85 -5.74 -25.58
N GLY A 531 10.35 -4.52 -25.76
CA GLY A 531 9.54 -3.33 -26.00
C GLY A 531 8.66 -3.44 -27.26
N SER A 532 9.06 -4.25 -28.26
CA SER A 532 8.29 -4.43 -29.51
C SER A 532 6.98 -5.19 -29.34
N PHE A 533 6.73 -5.77 -28.16
CA PHE A 533 5.47 -6.43 -27.82
C PHE A 533 4.43 -5.47 -27.22
N PHE A 534 4.80 -4.20 -27.03
CA PHE A 534 3.94 -3.17 -26.46
C PHE A 534 3.62 -2.07 -27.47
N THR A 535 2.56 -1.31 -27.19
CA THR A 535 2.21 -0.07 -27.87
C THR A 535 1.87 1.00 -26.83
N ASP A 536 2.23 2.24 -27.14
CA ASP A 536 1.91 3.39 -26.30
C ASP A 536 0.50 3.94 -26.58
N SER A 537 -0.35 3.19 -27.29
CA SER A 537 -1.71 3.61 -27.66
C SER A 537 -2.78 2.75 -26.97
N ILE A 538 -3.61 3.40 -26.17
CA ILE A 538 -4.75 2.78 -25.48
C ILE A 538 -5.95 2.70 -26.46
N PRO A 539 -6.60 1.54 -26.64
CA PRO A 539 -7.79 1.40 -27.49
C PRO A 539 -8.92 2.36 -27.08
N ALA A 540 -9.76 2.73 -28.04
CA ALA A 540 -10.86 3.68 -27.81
C ALA A 540 -11.98 3.10 -26.94
N ASP A 541 -12.18 1.79 -26.98
CA ASP A 541 -13.15 1.02 -26.20
C ASP A 541 -12.59 0.51 -24.87
N ALA A 542 -11.38 0.94 -24.50
CA ALA A 542 -10.76 0.53 -23.24
C ALA A 542 -11.54 1.06 -22.01
N HIS A 543 -11.49 0.28 -20.93
CA HIS A 543 -12.09 0.63 -19.64
C HIS A 543 -11.03 0.85 -18.56
N GLU A 544 -11.21 1.89 -17.74
CA GLU A 544 -10.27 2.25 -16.67
C GLU A 544 -10.04 1.08 -15.70
N SER A 545 -11.09 0.36 -15.29
CA SER A 545 -10.99 -0.75 -14.34
C SER A 545 -10.01 -1.83 -14.80
N THR A 546 -10.03 -2.21 -16.07
CA THR A 546 -9.11 -3.22 -16.61
C THR A 546 -7.67 -2.75 -16.56
N TYR A 547 -7.43 -1.48 -16.89
CA TYR A 547 -6.08 -0.90 -16.85
C TYR A 547 -5.59 -0.66 -15.42
N VAL A 548 -6.49 -0.35 -14.48
CA VAL A 548 -6.17 -0.28 -13.05
C VAL A 548 -5.72 -1.65 -12.55
N ASP A 549 -6.46 -2.71 -12.89
CA ASP A 549 -6.13 -4.07 -12.48
C ASP A 549 -4.79 -4.52 -13.07
N VAL A 550 -4.58 -4.32 -14.37
CA VAL A 550 -3.31 -4.60 -15.07
C VAL A 550 -2.15 -3.84 -14.43
N TYR A 551 -2.28 -2.54 -14.26
CA TYR A 551 -1.21 -1.70 -13.70
C TYR A 551 -0.87 -2.13 -12.27
N CYS A 552 -1.87 -2.39 -11.43
CA CYS A 552 -1.64 -2.87 -10.06
C CYS A 552 -0.92 -4.23 -10.07
N ASN A 553 -1.34 -5.18 -10.89
CA ASN A 553 -0.73 -6.51 -10.95
C ASN A 553 0.71 -6.46 -11.41
N VAL A 554 0.99 -5.76 -12.51
CA VAL A 554 2.36 -5.64 -13.03
C VAL A 554 3.27 -4.96 -12.03
N ARG A 555 2.80 -3.89 -11.39
CA ARG A 555 3.56 -3.18 -10.36
C ARG A 555 4.00 -4.12 -9.24
N GLU A 556 3.18 -5.06 -8.81
CA GLU A 556 3.55 -6.04 -7.77
C GLU A 556 4.46 -7.17 -8.30
N MET A 557 4.34 -7.52 -9.59
CA MET A 557 5.12 -8.59 -10.20
C MET A 557 6.56 -8.19 -10.50
N VAL A 558 6.79 -6.97 -10.96
CA VAL A 558 8.13 -6.44 -11.30
C VAL A 558 8.99 -6.12 -10.07
N MET A 559 8.42 -6.17 -8.85
CA MET A 559 9.15 -5.95 -7.60
C MET A 559 9.79 -7.24 -7.07
N GLU A 560 10.98 -7.12 -6.47
CA GLU A 560 11.70 -8.19 -5.75
C GLU A 560 11.89 -9.48 -6.58
N ARG A 561 11.86 -9.35 -7.91
CA ARG A 561 11.94 -10.47 -8.85
C ARG A 561 12.76 -10.07 -10.06
N ARG A 562 13.46 -11.05 -10.60
CA ARG A 562 14.29 -10.91 -11.79
C ARG A 562 13.60 -11.60 -12.95
N PHE A 563 13.34 -10.88 -14.03
CA PHE A 563 12.80 -11.48 -15.25
C PHE A 563 13.81 -12.51 -15.77
N MET A 564 13.36 -13.73 -16.09
CA MET A 564 14.24 -14.82 -16.52
C MET A 564 13.83 -15.42 -17.85
N LEU A 565 14.84 -15.84 -18.61
CA LEU A 565 14.74 -16.71 -19.76
C LEU A 565 15.39 -18.05 -19.45
N THR A 566 14.76 -19.14 -19.88
CA THR A 566 15.24 -20.51 -19.66
C THR A 566 15.84 -21.12 -20.94
N LYS A 567 16.67 -22.16 -20.83
CA LYS A 567 17.40 -22.74 -21.97
C LYS A 567 16.49 -23.41 -23.01
N ARG A 568 15.36 -24.00 -22.61
CA ARG A 568 14.38 -24.62 -23.53
C ARG A 568 13.40 -23.61 -24.13
N GLY A 569 13.49 -22.33 -23.78
CA GLY A 569 12.73 -21.28 -24.45
C GLY A 569 11.54 -20.72 -23.66
N TYR A 570 11.39 -21.06 -22.38
CA TYR A 570 10.35 -20.48 -21.53
C TYR A 570 10.82 -19.15 -20.92
N LEU A 571 9.86 -18.34 -20.48
CA LEU A 571 10.09 -17.08 -19.78
C LEU A 571 9.34 -17.05 -18.45
N GLY A 572 9.76 -16.16 -17.54
CA GLY A 572 9.09 -15.99 -16.26
C GLY A 572 9.87 -15.14 -15.27
N TRP A 573 9.76 -15.46 -13.99
CA TRP A 573 10.40 -14.72 -12.89
C TRP A 573 11.19 -15.64 -11.99
N ALA A 574 12.37 -15.18 -11.60
CA ALA A 574 13.23 -15.78 -10.60
C ALA A 574 13.36 -14.83 -9.39
N PRO A 575 13.74 -15.32 -8.20
CA PRO A 575 14.02 -14.45 -7.06
C PRO A 575 15.24 -13.58 -7.38
N ASP A 576 15.13 -12.27 -7.17
CA ASP A 576 16.29 -11.39 -7.28
C ASP A 576 17.16 -11.41 -6.01
N ASN A 577 16.54 -11.64 -4.85
CA ASN A 577 17.14 -11.50 -3.52
C ASN A 577 17.94 -10.19 -3.38
N SER A 578 17.46 -9.12 -4.01
CA SER A 578 18.19 -7.85 -4.22
C SER A 578 18.62 -7.13 -2.94
N LEU A 579 18.01 -7.47 -1.81
CA LEU A 579 18.35 -6.94 -0.50
C LEU A 579 19.43 -7.77 0.24
N ASP A 580 19.81 -8.95 -0.28
CA ASP A 580 20.88 -9.77 0.30
C ASP A 580 22.20 -9.33 -0.30
N GLU A 581 23.11 -8.84 0.55
CA GLU A 581 24.44 -8.37 0.14
C GLU A 581 25.32 -9.50 -0.40
N ARG A 582 24.92 -10.77 -0.22
CA ARG A 582 25.63 -11.93 -0.74
C ARG A 582 25.12 -12.29 -2.12
N GLU A 583 25.91 -11.99 -3.15
CA GLU A 583 25.63 -12.34 -4.56
C GLU A 583 25.37 -13.84 -4.78
N GLU A 584 25.90 -14.70 -3.90
CA GLU A 584 25.62 -16.15 -3.92
C GLU A 584 24.15 -16.49 -3.63
N ASN A 585 23.36 -15.57 -3.09
CA ASN A 585 21.93 -15.81 -2.89
C ASN A 585 21.08 -15.30 -4.05
N HIS A 586 21.65 -14.54 -5.00
CA HIS A 586 20.91 -14.07 -6.16
C HIS A 586 20.78 -15.17 -7.20
N THR A 587 19.74 -15.11 -8.04
CA THR A 587 19.63 -16.01 -9.19
C THR A 587 20.76 -15.79 -10.19
N GLN A 588 21.36 -16.87 -10.66
CA GLN A 588 22.49 -16.89 -11.58
C GLN A 588 22.18 -17.74 -12.83
N ILE A 589 22.93 -17.49 -13.90
CA ILE A 589 22.89 -18.33 -15.10
C ILE A 589 23.32 -19.75 -14.74
N GLY A 590 22.55 -20.73 -15.23
CA GLY A 590 22.80 -22.14 -14.96
C GLY A 590 22.08 -22.68 -13.72
N ASP A 591 21.47 -21.82 -12.89
CA ASP A 591 20.55 -22.30 -11.87
C ASP A 591 19.40 -23.09 -12.49
N LEU A 592 18.93 -24.11 -11.78
CA LEU A 592 17.96 -25.07 -12.26
C LEU A 592 16.56 -24.62 -11.85
N VAL A 593 15.64 -24.63 -12.81
CA VAL A 593 14.22 -24.48 -12.57
C VAL A 593 13.67 -25.88 -12.27
N ALA A 594 13.29 -26.13 -11.03
CA ALA A 594 12.81 -27.44 -10.57
C ALA A 594 11.35 -27.39 -10.15
N ILE A 595 10.62 -28.46 -10.45
CA ILE A 595 9.29 -28.71 -9.92
C ILE A 595 9.42 -29.80 -8.88
N LEU A 596 9.38 -29.40 -7.62
CA LEU A 596 9.43 -30.32 -6.49
C LEU A 596 8.01 -30.74 -6.11
N PHE A 597 7.81 -32.04 -5.94
CA PHE A 597 6.49 -32.55 -5.61
C PHE A 597 6.03 -32.04 -4.25
N GLY A 598 4.76 -31.64 -4.18
CA GLY A 598 4.17 -30.96 -3.04
C GLY A 598 4.25 -29.43 -3.12
N CYS A 599 5.19 -28.83 -3.86
CA CYS A 599 5.27 -27.38 -3.99
C CYS A 599 4.16 -26.80 -4.87
N SER A 600 3.68 -25.60 -4.52
CA SER A 600 2.64 -24.89 -5.28
C SER A 600 3.17 -24.02 -6.42
N THR A 601 4.50 -23.96 -6.57
CA THR A 601 5.24 -23.19 -7.59
C THR A 601 6.55 -23.89 -7.92
N PRO A 602 7.13 -23.65 -9.12
CA PRO A 602 8.51 -23.99 -9.42
C PRO A 602 9.50 -23.29 -8.47
N LEU A 603 10.68 -23.86 -8.31
CA LEU A 603 11.78 -23.32 -7.49
C LEU A 603 13.05 -23.16 -8.33
N ILE A 604 13.86 -22.16 -7.97
CA ILE A 604 15.24 -22.05 -8.45
C ILE A 604 16.16 -22.81 -7.49
N LEU A 605 16.86 -23.81 -8.01
CA LEU A 605 17.82 -24.64 -7.29
C LEU A 605 19.22 -24.45 -7.86
N ARG A 606 20.22 -24.35 -6.99
CA ARG A 606 21.63 -24.30 -7.37
C ARG A 606 22.35 -25.56 -6.91
N PRO A 607 23.01 -26.33 -7.79
CA PRO A 607 23.85 -27.44 -7.38
C PRO A 607 24.97 -26.98 -6.43
N ARG A 608 25.12 -27.67 -5.29
CA ARG A 608 26.18 -27.42 -4.30
C ARG A 608 26.64 -28.73 -3.68
N GLY A 609 27.85 -29.16 -4.05
CA GLY A 609 28.37 -30.46 -3.62
C GLY A 609 27.49 -31.61 -4.12
N GLU A 610 27.11 -32.51 -3.21
CA GLU A 610 26.21 -33.64 -3.50
C GLU A 610 24.72 -33.26 -3.45
N GLY A 611 24.39 -32.00 -3.17
CA GLY A 611 23.01 -31.52 -3.00
C GLY A 611 22.71 -30.23 -3.76
N PHE A 612 21.64 -29.55 -3.35
CA PHE A 612 21.15 -28.33 -3.96
C PHE A 612 20.85 -27.28 -2.90
N VAL A 613 21.23 -26.03 -3.15
CA VAL A 613 20.76 -24.88 -2.38
C VAL A 613 19.50 -24.35 -3.05
N VAL A 614 18.50 -24.03 -2.24
CA VAL A 614 17.29 -23.39 -2.74
C VAL A 614 17.51 -21.87 -2.82
N VAL A 615 17.46 -21.31 -4.02
CA VAL A 615 17.64 -19.87 -4.26
C VAL A 615 16.32 -19.11 -4.01
N GLY A 616 15.18 -19.70 -4.39
CA GLY A 616 13.85 -19.14 -4.08
C GLY A 616 12.73 -19.61 -5.01
N GLU A 617 11.54 -19.02 -4.84
CA GLU A 617 10.36 -19.32 -5.66
C GLU A 617 10.47 -18.72 -7.06
N ALA A 618 10.04 -19.48 -8.07
CA ALA A 618 9.99 -19.05 -9.46
C ALA A 618 8.56 -19.01 -10.01
N TYR A 619 8.36 -18.16 -11.01
CA TYR A 619 7.25 -18.23 -11.94
C TYR A 619 7.78 -18.69 -13.28
N VAL A 620 7.15 -19.70 -13.89
CA VAL A 620 7.47 -20.11 -15.26
C VAL A 620 6.17 -20.16 -16.04
N GLU A 621 6.08 -19.35 -17.08
CA GLU A 621 4.86 -19.27 -17.87
C GLU A 621 4.58 -20.60 -18.58
N GLY A 622 3.43 -21.20 -18.25
CA GLY A 622 3.00 -22.52 -18.71
C GLY A 622 3.22 -23.66 -17.71
N PHE A 623 3.74 -23.40 -16.50
CA PHE A 623 4.00 -24.43 -15.48
C PHE A 623 3.57 -24.02 -14.07
N MET A 624 2.43 -23.33 -13.95
CA MET A 624 1.92 -22.81 -12.67
C MET A 624 0.68 -23.58 -12.15
N ASN A 625 0.09 -24.49 -12.94
CA ASN A 625 -1.13 -25.25 -12.60
C ASN A 625 -0.99 -26.77 -12.82
N GLY A 626 0.22 -27.30 -12.77
CA GLY A 626 0.44 -28.75 -12.93
C GLY A 626 0.46 -29.22 -14.38
N GLU A 627 0.56 -28.32 -15.36
CA GLU A 627 0.75 -28.64 -16.79
C GLU A 627 2.00 -29.51 -17.02
N SER A 628 2.94 -29.49 -16.07
CA SER A 628 4.16 -30.26 -16.08
C SER A 628 3.98 -31.77 -15.91
N LEU A 629 2.81 -32.25 -15.47
CA LEU A 629 2.52 -33.69 -15.35
C LEU A 629 2.64 -34.39 -16.70
N CYS A 630 2.21 -33.72 -17.77
CA CYS A 630 2.32 -34.23 -19.13
C CYS A 630 3.78 -34.51 -19.54
N LEU A 631 4.76 -33.77 -18.98
CA LEU A 631 6.18 -33.95 -19.29
C LEU A 631 6.76 -35.22 -18.66
N ILE A 632 6.24 -35.63 -17.50
CA ILE A 632 6.61 -36.91 -16.87
C ILE A 632 5.96 -38.05 -17.66
N GLU A 633 4.66 -37.92 -17.98
CA GLU A 633 3.92 -38.93 -18.75
C GLU A 633 4.49 -39.13 -20.17
N SER A 634 4.99 -38.07 -20.80
CA SER A 634 5.63 -38.13 -22.13
C SER A 634 7.09 -38.64 -22.08
N GLY A 635 7.67 -38.78 -20.88
CA GLY A 635 9.08 -39.16 -20.69
C GLY A 635 10.08 -38.05 -21.02
N GLU A 636 9.63 -36.81 -21.19
CA GLU A 636 10.49 -35.64 -21.44
C GLU A 636 11.23 -35.16 -20.18
N CYS A 637 10.72 -35.50 -18.99
CA CYS A 637 11.36 -35.19 -17.72
C CYS A 637 11.41 -36.45 -16.85
N GLU A 638 12.58 -36.71 -16.27
CA GLU A 638 12.80 -37.84 -15.36
C GLU A 638 12.65 -37.38 -13.91
N VAL A 639 11.90 -38.16 -13.13
CA VAL A 639 11.77 -37.93 -11.69
C VAL A 639 13.07 -38.32 -11.00
N GLN A 640 13.58 -37.42 -10.17
CA GLN A 640 14.79 -37.65 -9.37
C GLN A 640 14.58 -37.17 -7.93
N SER A 641 15.37 -37.75 -7.02
CA SER A 641 15.46 -37.26 -5.64
C SER A 641 16.46 -36.11 -5.55
N PHE A 642 16.04 -35.03 -4.89
CA PHE A 642 16.85 -33.87 -4.58
C PHE A 642 17.23 -33.90 -3.11
N LEU A 643 18.50 -33.62 -2.81
CA LEU A 643 18.97 -33.37 -1.46
C LEU A 643 19.17 -31.87 -1.28
N LEU A 644 18.23 -31.19 -0.64
CA LEU A 644 18.28 -29.75 -0.40
C LEU A 644 19.08 -29.45 0.88
N CYS A 645 19.96 -28.45 0.83
CA CYS A 645 20.91 -28.10 1.90
C CYS A 645 20.76 -26.66 2.39
#